data_AF-A0A7Y6UEA9-F1
#
_entry.id   AF-A0A7Y6UEA9-F1
#
_cell.length_a   1.000
_cell.length_b   1.000
_cell.length_c   1.000
_cell.angle_alpha   90.00
_cell.angle_beta   90.00
_cell.angle_gamma   90.00
#
_symmetry.space_group_name_H-M   'P 1'
#
loop_
_entity.id
_entity.type
_entity.pdbx_description
1 polymer ?
#
loop_
_entity_poly.entity_id
_entity_poly.type
_entity_poly.pdbx_seq_one_letter_code
_entity_poly.pdbx_strand_id
1 'polypeptide(L)'
;MLRYCPPAGPMPLPYPHRATFLASTLVVPLEQAAATPYVARMLTLLVFDHFLRHPMVTLGDDDERFGDEQSRNIDANHPQIEETIDWLFRIARRHEVLWFEISIDRAHAQATLLRSRRPDGVNDEWTSSADLSLSQQISQCLSQWLAARRLPLVPTLPEFSVEDMRAAGDRLVKAQAMLSLRNDYTQLPAKLLEPLPKLAIPYLRVLAEVSGAAARTLDPKILAIDPTHPVARRNAYVTGLMKGGADRRDILPLVTECPMYGKPHLSIWGEPFDADRPIENMGVRHQGIAASLMPGNPYACHNYSLQLAAHGRLEESYRWADRATVAAPDFGAAHLDCVRRLRQVARPGQAFAEAQYRSREILDRAQSGKLSANDSQAPHHAALLIAFAHFDVGRIAEAIELADAALAKLPDDAATKEAFAWAFKRVSHWKTDAGLLARAYAWEGYHRGDPGRAVVGLARGRITDDEDSAIMIESLIAIGREDQAKVAYHHCGGLDGAGLLADGKARLAAARTLILAGELEEALDQIQIVQLRRSQSRLEAEINRVLRLAATRPAADWERVIERRVQRGATKLAQMAARDLADFVPGMDTPLVRQALGIRKPIKPDARWIKELLATLPAIQKSAGNVLARLARPDDDSLAAADTLAQEWWTALVPPAKDRDAHAQGAILALGVALAQYFGEASAAPSPIAGAYRHIATEALHLVRRARYQIEHTAIAALLGLVENLAGAPEWLLDTWLLRVERSLDLEAEHGAYLESLTAGLPTVSRMLRGDERIGWELRFAHDLAATDASMYEPASAMFERSVRATEGGTTALAWSLAAANASPPPSHLDVHWLAALANPTTVAAPWLALAEGLMLTGRPKEGLAAACKALTAATAKERAGAIAKLKPAWRAAGIATPIDGDVAFEAGNAAVAEDRFEPAIEHLRWAVACEPGNAKRAHALAVALARTGHGLEAIRILAAHERADAPRIIGRVLVDSGRYAEAVLVLRYAARRFRSAEDWALLCTTAARADNDAVAVEAGRNALRLGSTDTDVLMALATGLYRLGEFVECEKIAQQLIGNRSTPRDIRVVGLHAMARALAGQGRHVDAHPYAKEAARLGPNGEVAAELIETMDRIIAQQTPPTRTSPELSMDRQAFADLEAGKFDQLTSAITSPSWGITRAALAACEFRTLDESGIPVAPRALDAAVAVLGRTVGATHPDAALARIRALRIRDNAFIQIDAPPPLGTRYTWEDFERAYMERDRRPHRPSALLSYAR
;
A
#
# COMPACT_ATOMS: atom_id res chain seq x y z
N MET A 1 -13.28 -2.45 30.89
CA MET A 1 -13.46 -3.77 30.24
C MET A 1 -12.94 -4.97 31.05
N LEU A 2 -12.23 -4.79 32.17
CA LEU A 2 -11.61 -5.89 32.96
C LEU A 2 -12.55 -6.65 33.93
N ARG A 3 -13.83 -6.91 33.61
CA ARG A 3 -14.77 -7.57 34.55
C ARG A 3 -15.35 -8.93 34.12
N TYR A 4 -14.90 -9.53 33.02
CA TYR A 4 -15.41 -10.83 32.57
C TYR A 4 -14.28 -11.73 32.08
N CYS A 5 -13.82 -12.72 32.87
CA CYS A 5 -13.02 -13.86 32.39
C CYS A 5 -13.19 -15.12 33.29
N PRO A 6 -13.52 -16.30 32.72
CA PRO A 6 -13.51 -17.61 33.39
C PRO A 6 -12.14 -18.33 33.27
N PRO A 7 -11.90 -19.48 33.97
CA PRO A 7 -10.54 -19.92 34.36
C PRO A 7 -9.85 -21.01 33.51
N ALA A 8 -10.31 -21.38 32.31
CA ALA A 8 -9.85 -22.62 31.65
C ALA A 8 -9.09 -22.50 30.31
N GLY A 9 -8.67 -21.29 29.88
CA GLY A 9 -7.87 -21.09 28.66
C GLY A 9 -6.61 -20.26 28.92
N PRO A 10 -5.61 -20.23 28.00
CA PRO A 10 -4.47 -19.33 28.12
C PRO A 10 -4.96 -17.88 28.19
N MET A 11 -4.72 -17.22 29.31
CA MET A 11 -5.20 -15.85 29.53
C MET A 11 -4.59 -14.89 28.49
N PRO A 12 -5.37 -13.95 27.93
CA PRO A 12 -4.82 -12.92 27.06
C PRO A 12 -3.75 -12.11 27.77
N LEU A 13 -2.64 -11.83 27.09
CA LEU A 13 -1.56 -11.03 27.65
C LEU A 13 -2.02 -9.57 27.85
N PRO A 14 -1.94 -9.01 29.07
CA PRO A 14 -2.33 -7.63 29.32
C PRO A 14 -1.35 -6.65 28.66
N TYR A 15 -1.80 -5.41 28.47
CA TYR A 15 -0.90 -4.34 28.02
C TYR A 15 0.17 -4.07 29.10
N PRO A 16 1.47 -4.02 28.75
CA PRO A 16 2.53 -3.98 29.74
C PRO A 16 2.61 -2.63 30.46
N HIS A 17 2.86 -2.67 31.77
CA HIS A 17 3.29 -1.50 32.54
C HIS A 17 4.83 -1.43 32.53
N ARG A 18 5.37 -0.77 31.50
CA ARG A 18 6.80 -0.45 31.37
C ARG A 18 7.28 0.50 32.47
N ALA A 19 8.15 0.00 33.34
CA ALA A 19 8.88 0.79 34.33
C ALA A 19 10.38 0.69 34.05
N THR A 20 11.16 1.67 34.51
CA THR A 20 12.63 1.63 34.54
C THR A 20 13.11 2.03 35.92
N PHE A 21 14.13 1.34 36.43
CA PHE A 21 14.83 1.77 37.65
C PHE A 21 16.18 2.38 37.28
N LEU A 22 16.38 3.65 37.61
CA LEU A 22 17.70 4.29 37.57
C LEU A 22 18.63 3.67 38.62
N ALA A 23 19.92 3.99 38.55
CA ALA A 23 20.84 3.62 39.62
C ALA A 23 20.36 4.21 40.96
N SER A 24 20.39 3.40 42.02
CA SER A 24 20.01 3.86 43.36
C SER A 24 20.94 5.00 43.79
N THR A 25 20.36 6.06 44.35
CA THR A 25 21.12 7.14 44.99
C THR A 25 21.55 6.65 46.36
N LEU A 26 22.86 6.52 46.55
CA LEU A 26 23.43 5.88 47.75
C LEU A 26 24.13 6.89 48.64
N VAL A 27 23.79 6.87 49.93
CA VAL A 27 24.62 7.48 50.97
C VAL A 27 25.59 6.42 51.47
N VAL A 28 26.87 6.58 51.13
CA VAL A 28 27.96 5.65 51.46
C VAL A 28 29.00 6.31 52.37
N PRO A 29 29.64 5.56 53.30
CA PRO A 29 30.81 6.05 54.01
C PRO A 29 31.96 6.35 53.05
N LEU A 30 32.79 7.35 53.37
CA LEU A 30 33.89 7.78 52.51
C LEU A 30 34.87 6.64 52.18
N GLU A 31 35.17 5.75 53.15
CA GLU A 31 36.03 4.59 52.92
C GLU A 31 35.48 3.56 51.92
N GLN A 32 34.17 3.62 51.60
CA GLN A 32 33.50 2.71 50.67
C GLN A 32 33.00 3.40 49.40
N ALA A 33 33.44 4.63 49.13
CA ALA A 33 33.07 5.36 47.92
C ALA A 33 33.32 4.56 46.62
N ALA A 34 34.39 3.76 46.58
CA ALA A 34 34.72 2.89 45.43
C ALA A 34 33.73 1.73 45.21
N ALA A 35 32.96 1.33 46.24
CA ALA A 35 31.98 0.24 46.16
C ALA A 35 30.63 0.68 45.61
N THR A 36 30.32 1.99 45.66
CA THR A 36 29.05 2.61 45.22
C THR A 36 28.51 2.10 43.88
N PRO A 37 29.28 2.07 42.77
CA PRO A 37 28.75 1.61 41.50
C PRO A 37 28.32 0.13 41.53
N TYR A 38 29.04 -0.72 42.25
CA TYR A 38 28.71 -2.14 42.35
C TYR A 38 27.51 -2.41 43.25
N VAL A 39 27.40 -1.66 44.35
CA VAL A 39 26.24 -1.74 45.26
C VAL A 39 24.96 -1.30 44.53
N ALA A 40 25.02 -0.17 43.80
CA ALA A 40 23.90 0.30 43.01
C ALA A 40 23.47 -0.73 41.96
N ARG A 41 24.43 -1.33 41.22
CA ARG A 41 24.16 -2.39 40.24
C ARG A 41 23.51 -3.62 40.87
N MET A 42 24.02 -4.10 42.01
CA MET A 42 23.43 -5.26 42.69
C MET A 42 21.98 -5.01 43.10
N LEU A 43 21.67 -3.83 43.63
CA LEU A 43 20.30 -3.45 44.00
C LEU A 43 19.37 -3.48 42.79
N THR A 44 19.81 -2.91 41.67
CA THR A 44 18.96 -2.88 40.48
C THR A 44 18.78 -4.27 39.87
N LEU A 45 19.83 -5.10 39.79
CA LEU A 45 19.68 -6.48 39.30
C LEU A 45 18.77 -7.31 40.22
N LEU A 46 18.84 -7.07 41.53
CA LEU A 46 17.97 -7.72 42.50
C LEU A 46 16.50 -7.35 42.29
N VAL A 47 16.20 -6.07 42.05
CA VAL A 47 14.84 -5.61 41.69
C VAL A 47 14.44 -6.18 40.33
N PHE A 48 15.34 -6.16 39.34
CA PHE A 48 15.09 -6.69 38.01
C PHE A 48 14.67 -8.16 38.05
N ASP A 49 15.48 -9.02 38.68
CA ASP A 49 15.21 -10.46 38.79
C ASP A 49 13.90 -10.75 39.52
N HIS A 50 13.54 -9.88 40.46
CA HIS A 50 12.29 -9.98 41.21
C HIS A 50 11.05 -9.71 40.36
N PHE A 51 11.15 -8.83 39.37
CA PHE A 51 10.05 -8.47 38.48
C PHE A 51 9.95 -9.32 37.19
N LEU A 52 10.94 -10.16 36.87
CA LEU A 52 10.93 -10.96 35.63
C LEU A 52 9.70 -11.87 35.46
N ARG A 53 9.11 -12.33 36.57
CA ARG A 53 7.91 -13.18 36.60
C ARG A 53 6.62 -12.39 36.77
N HIS A 54 6.68 -11.06 36.82
CA HIS A 54 5.50 -10.24 37.00
C HIS A 54 4.59 -10.35 35.77
N PRO A 55 3.28 -10.56 35.92
CA PRO A 55 2.37 -10.74 34.79
C PRO A 55 2.03 -9.46 34.01
N MET A 56 2.60 -8.29 34.37
CA MET A 56 2.19 -6.97 33.85
C MET A 56 3.33 -5.95 33.82
N VAL A 57 4.15 -5.89 34.86
CA VAL A 57 5.30 -4.98 34.91
C VAL A 57 6.42 -5.55 34.05
N THR A 58 6.97 -4.71 33.19
CA THR A 58 8.17 -5.03 32.43
C THR A 58 9.28 -4.05 32.76
N LEU A 59 10.46 -4.60 32.98
CA LEU A 59 11.73 -3.88 33.10
C LEU A 59 12.55 -4.25 31.86
N GLY A 60 13.16 -3.27 31.22
CA GLY A 60 13.86 -3.44 29.93
C GLY A 60 15.36 -3.54 30.07
N ASP A 61 16.04 -3.73 28.94
CA ASP A 61 17.48 -4.04 28.88
C ASP A 61 18.40 -2.87 29.27
N ASP A 62 17.98 -1.63 29.01
CA ASP A 62 18.71 -0.44 29.45
C ASP A 62 18.75 -0.33 30.98
N ASP A 63 17.87 -1.07 31.67
CA ASP A 63 17.86 -1.21 33.12
C ASP A 63 18.96 -2.18 33.60
N GLU A 64 19.88 -2.61 32.71
CA GLU A 64 21.19 -3.22 33.02
C GLU A 64 22.36 -2.23 32.76
N ARG A 65 22.13 -1.06 32.15
CA ARG A 65 23.15 -0.02 31.86
C ARG A 65 23.11 1.07 32.93
N PHE A 66 23.96 0.95 33.93
CA PHE A 66 23.93 1.81 35.12
C PHE A 66 24.99 2.89 35.15
N GLY A 67 25.91 2.91 34.18
CA GLY A 67 27.02 3.85 34.12
C GLY A 67 27.07 4.59 32.79
N ASP A 68 27.48 5.86 32.81
CA ASP A 68 27.89 6.57 31.61
C ASP A 68 29.21 5.97 31.03
N GLU A 69 29.71 6.54 29.93
CA GLU A 69 30.99 6.11 29.32
C GLU A 69 32.19 6.22 30.29
N GLN A 70 32.06 7.01 31.35
CA GLN A 70 33.04 7.23 32.41
C GLN A 70 32.74 6.37 33.65
N SER A 71 31.81 5.41 33.54
CA SER A 71 31.34 4.53 34.61
C SER A 71 30.70 5.25 35.82
N ARG A 72 30.26 6.50 35.66
CA ARG A 72 29.48 7.22 36.69
C ARG A 72 28.05 6.73 36.70
N ASN A 73 27.50 6.50 37.89
CA ASN A 73 26.14 6.02 38.04
C ASN A 73 25.14 7.00 37.41
N ILE A 74 24.22 6.47 36.61
CA ILE A 74 23.06 7.21 36.10
C ILE A 74 21.98 7.20 37.19
N ASP A 75 22.24 7.92 38.28
CA ASP A 75 21.32 8.13 39.40
C ASP A 75 20.63 9.51 39.29
N ALA A 76 19.80 9.84 40.28
CA ALA A 76 19.06 11.11 40.30
C ALA A 76 19.97 12.36 40.36
N ASN A 77 21.25 12.20 40.71
CA ASN A 77 22.23 13.27 40.78
C ASN A 77 23.11 13.36 39.51
N HIS A 78 22.86 12.52 38.51
CA HIS A 78 23.65 12.52 37.28
C HIS A 78 23.49 13.86 36.52
N PRO A 79 24.57 14.49 36.00
CA PRO A 79 24.49 15.79 35.33
C PRO A 79 23.55 15.85 34.12
N GLN A 80 23.35 14.72 33.45
CA GLN A 80 22.48 14.58 32.27
C GLN A 80 21.15 13.87 32.58
N ILE A 81 20.73 13.82 33.84
CA ILE A 81 19.58 12.99 34.23
C ILE A 81 18.28 13.38 33.51
N GLU A 82 18.06 14.67 33.27
CA GLU A 82 16.87 15.14 32.53
C GLU A 82 16.87 14.67 31.07
N GLU A 83 18.03 14.67 30.41
CA GLU A 83 18.18 14.13 29.04
C GLU A 83 17.90 12.62 29.03
N THR A 84 18.41 11.88 30.02
CA THR A 84 18.16 10.44 30.16
C THR A 84 16.69 10.14 30.42
N ILE A 85 16.04 10.88 31.33
CA ILE A 85 14.62 10.71 31.65
C ILE A 85 13.75 11.04 30.43
N ASP A 86 14.06 12.11 29.69
CA ASP A 86 13.37 12.43 28.44
C ASP A 86 13.51 11.31 27.40
N TRP A 87 14.72 10.76 27.24
CA TRP A 87 14.96 9.61 26.36
C TRP A 87 14.17 8.37 26.81
N LEU A 88 14.13 8.08 28.11
CA LEU A 88 13.38 6.95 28.66
C LEU A 88 11.87 7.08 28.40
N PHE A 89 11.31 8.27 28.52
CA PHE A 89 9.90 8.51 28.23
C PHE A 89 9.61 8.54 26.72
N ARG A 90 10.40 9.26 25.92
CA ARG A 90 10.11 9.44 24.48
C ARG A 90 10.52 8.23 23.63
N ILE A 91 11.73 7.74 23.82
CA ILE A 91 12.33 6.70 22.97
C ILE A 91 12.05 5.32 23.56
N ALA A 92 12.33 5.12 24.85
CA ALA A 92 12.07 3.84 25.52
C ALA A 92 10.62 3.69 26.05
N ARG A 93 9.76 4.69 25.84
CA ARG A 93 8.31 4.67 26.11
C ARG A 93 7.96 4.19 27.52
N ARG A 94 8.77 4.53 28.52
CA ARG A 94 8.51 4.13 29.91
C ARG A 94 7.26 4.84 30.42
N HIS A 95 6.44 4.13 31.19
CA HIS A 95 5.31 4.75 31.88
C HIS A 95 5.78 5.42 33.17
N GLU A 96 6.85 4.90 33.78
CA GLU A 96 7.42 5.40 35.03
C GLU A 96 8.95 5.21 35.06
N VAL A 97 9.67 6.20 35.56
CA VAL A 97 11.09 6.12 35.89
C VAL A 97 11.24 6.20 37.40
N LEU A 98 11.81 5.16 37.99
CA LEU A 98 11.90 4.96 39.42
C LEU A 98 13.35 4.98 39.90
N TRP A 99 13.58 5.34 41.15
CA TRP A 99 14.88 5.15 41.81
C TRP A 99 14.72 5.07 43.31
N PHE A 100 15.66 4.38 43.94
CA PHE A 100 15.75 4.33 45.39
C PHE A 100 16.73 5.37 45.92
N GLU A 101 16.41 5.96 47.06
CA GLU A 101 17.36 6.67 47.92
C GLU A 101 17.60 5.79 49.15
N ILE A 102 18.83 5.27 49.26
CA ILE A 102 19.21 4.28 50.29
C ILE A 102 20.46 4.75 50.99
N SER A 103 20.44 4.73 52.32
CA SER A 103 21.66 4.87 53.11
C SER A 103 22.23 3.50 53.46
N ILE A 104 23.49 3.26 53.08
CA ILE A 104 24.29 2.12 53.54
C ILE A 104 25.35 2.56 54.58
N ASP A 105 25.33 3.83 54.96
CA ASP A 105 26.12 4.36 56.06
C ASP A 105 25.37 4.20 57.39
N ARG A 106 25.99 3.48 58.33
CA ARG A 106 25.46 3.30 59.69
C ARG A 106 25.36 4.62 60.46
N ALA A 107 26.27 5.57 60.20
CA ALA A 107 26.26 6.86 60.87
C ALA A 107 25.10 7.76 60.40
N HIS A 108 24.56 7.48 59.21
CA HIS A 108 23.48 8.23 58.58
C HIS A 108 22.33 7.29 58.19
N ALA A 109 21.92 6.39 59.08
CA ALA A 109 20.82 5.46 58.82
C ALA A 109 19.52 6.22 58.51
N GLN A 110 18.91 5.90 57.38
CA GLN A 110 17.67 6.51 56.89
C GLN A 110 16.73 5.43 56.36
N ALA A 111 15.43 5.67 56.46
CA ALA A 111 14.43 4.84 55.81
C ALA A 111 14.65 4.88 54.28
N THR A 112 14.53 3.72 53.63
CA THR A 112 14.57 3.64 52.17
C THR A 112 13.40 4.41 51.58
N LEU A 113 13.69 5.28 50.62
CA LEU A 113 12.70 5.99 49.83
C LEU A 113 12.69 5.42 48.40
N LEU A 114 11.51 5.16 47.85
CA LEU A 114 11.33 4.94 46.41
C LEU A 114 10.67 6.19 45.83
N ARG A 115 11.30 6.77 44.82
CA ARG A 115 10.70 7.83 44.00
C ARG A 115 10.25 7.26 42.66
N SER A 116 9.15 7.77 42.12
CA SER A 116 8.71 7.53 40.74
C SER A 116 8.40 8.86 40.08
N ARG A 117 8.93 9.06 38.88
CA ARG A 117 8.55 10.15 37.98
C ARG A 117 7.73 9.60 36.83
N ARG A 118 6.65 10.30 36.50
CA ARG A 118 5.79 10.02 35.35
C ARG A 118 6.10 10.98 34.18
N PRO A 119 5.69 10.65 32.94
CA PRO A 119 5.89 11.51 31.77
C PRO A 119 5.27 12.90 31.90
N ASP A 120 4.22 13.05 32.71
CA ASP A 120 3.58 14.34 33.03
C ASP A 120 4.40 15.20 34.02
N GLY A 121 5.55 14.69 34.48
CA GLY A 121 6.44 15.35 35.43
C GLY A 121 6.04 15.17 36.90
N VAL A 122 4.94 14.48 37.20
CA VAL A 122 4.53 14.22 38.58
C VAL A 122 5.49 13.24 39.24
N ASN A 123 5.97 13.61 40.43
CA ASN A 123 6.80 12.78 41.28
C ASN A 123 6.00 12.23 42.45
N ASP A 124 5.93 10.91 42.55
CA ASP A 124 5.38 10.19 43.69
C ASP A 124 6.52 9.65 44.55
N GLU A 125 6.28 9.49 45.86
CA GLU A 125 7.26 8.92 46.79
C GLU A 125 6.62 7.93 47.77
N TRP A 126 7.36 6.85 48.08
CA TRP A 126 6.96 5.80 49.00
C TRP A 126 8.10 5.51 49.98
N THR A 127 7.82 5.64 51.27
CA THR A 127 8.82 5.51 52.34
C THR A 127 8.60 4.22 53.13
N SER A 128 9.68 3.51 53.42
CA SER A 128 9.66 2.34 54.29
C SER A 128 9.71 2.70 55.78
N SER A 129 9.48 1.72 56.65
CA SER A 129 9.85 1.86 58.07
C SER A 129 11.35 1.65 58.25
N ALA A 130 12.01 2.57 58.96
CA ALA A 130 13.44 2.50 59.26
C ALA A 130 13.82 1.28 60.14
N ASP A 131 12.86 0.71 60.87
CA ASP A 131 13.08 -0.43 61.79
C ASP A 131 13.19 -1.79 61.06
N LEU A 132 12.90 -1.82 59.76
CA LEU A 132 12.96 -3.04 58.94
C LEU A 132 14.37 -3.30 58.41
N SER A 133 14.70 -4.56 58.10
CA SER A 133 15.93 -4.88 57.36
C SER A 133 15.91 -4.27 55.96
N LEU A 134 17.07 -4.04 55.34
CA LEU A 134 17.15 -3.38 54.03
C LEU A 134 16.29 -4.08 52.95
N SER A 135 16.30 -5.42 52.91
CA SER A 135 15.46 -6.18 51.97
C SER A 135 13.96 -6.00 52.21
N GLN A 136 13.54 -5.89 53.47
CA GLN A 136 12.15 -5.64 53.87
C GLN A 136 11.74 -4.20 53.57
N GLN A 137 12.64 -3.24 53.78
CA GLN A 137 12.41 -1.84 53.42
C GLN A 137 12.13 -1.69 51.93
N ILE A 138 12.98 -2.27 51.07
CA ILE A 138 12.81 -2.26 49.61
C ILE A 138 11.50 -2.97 49.22
N SER A 139 11.22 -4.14 49.80
CA SER A 139 9.98 -4.89 49.53
C SER A 139 8.72 -4.08 49.90
N GLN A 140 8.78 -3.32 51.00
CA GLN A 140 7.68 -2.48 51.45
C GLN A 140 7.41 -1.34 50.47
N CYS A 141 8.44 -0.62 50.02
CA CYS A 141 8.30 0.44 49.03
C CYS A 141 7.73 -0.08 47.70
N LEU A 142 8.24 -1.22 47.20
CA LEU A 142 7.72 -1.86 45.99
C LEU A 142 6.24 -2.27 46.11
N SER A 143 5.85 -2.83 47.26
CA SER A 143 4.45 -3.21 47.51
C SER A 143 3.52 -1.99 47.55
N GLN A 144 3.97 -0.89 48.15
CA GLN A 144 3.21 0.37 48.18
C GLN A 144 3.02 0.95 46.78
N TRP A 145 4.08 0.96 45.95
CA TRP A 145 4.00 1.39 44.55
C TRP A 145 3.03 0.52 43.74
N LEU A 146 3.17 -0.80 43.77
CA LEU A 146 2.29 -1.71 43.04
C LEU A 146 0.82 -1.57 43.45
N ALA A 147 0.56 -1.42 44.76
CA ALA A 147 -0.78 -1.16 45.27
C ALA A 147 -1.34 0.18 44.75
N ALA A 148 -0.53 1.24 44.75
CA ALA A 148 -0.92 2.56 44.24
C ALA A 148 -1.29 2.52 42.74
N ARG A 149 -0.65 1.63 41.96
CA ARG A 149 -0.93 1.43 40.52
C ARG A 149 -1.94 0.34 40.22
N ARG A 150 -2.48 -0.33 41.25
CA ARG A 150 -3.40 -1.48 41.12
C ARG A 150 -2.80 -2.62 40.29
N LEU A 151 -1.50 -2.82 40.43
CA LEU A 151 -0.77 -3.90 39.79
C LEU A 151 -0.70 -5.12 40.75
N PRO A 152 -0.66 -6.35 40.21
CA PRO A 152 -0.41 -7.55 41.01
C PRO A 152 0.82 -7.41 41.92
N LEU A 153 0.73 -7.89 43.16
CA LEU A 153 1.86 -7.86 44.08
C LEU A 153 2.92 -8.89 43.68
N VAL A 154 4.18 -8.58 44.02
CA VAL A 154 5.31 -9.51 43.93
C VAL A 154 5.61 -10.14 45.30
N PRO A 155 6.26 -11.32 45.36
CA PRO A 155 6.73 -11.90 46.62
C PRO A 155 7.65 -10.93 47.41
N THR A 156 7.99 -11.21 48.66
CA THR A 156 9.04 -10.41 49.34
C THR A 156 10.42 -10.80 48.84
N LEU A 157 11.36 -9.85 48.82
CA LEU A 157 12.76 -10.14 48.51
C LEU A 157 13.39 -11.08 49.53
N PRO A 158 14.39 -11.90 49.13
CA PRO A 158 15.21 -12.68 50.06
C PRO A 158 15.81 -11.78 51.14
N GLU A 159 15.97 -12.30 52.36
CA GLU A 159 16.43 -11.50 53.50
C GLU A 159 17.92 -11.16 53.40
N PHE A 160 18.26 -9.86 53.42
CA PHE A 160 19.64 -9.36 53.49
C PHE A 160 19.72 -8.02 54.26
N SER A 161 20.88 -7.76 54.86
CA SER A 161 21.15 -6.52 55.61
C SER A 161 22.07 -5.55 54.85
N VAL A 162 22.27 -4.36 55.43
CA VAL A 162 23.24 -3.37 54.91
C VAL A 162 24.66 -3.96 54.91
N GLU A 163 25.02 -4.76 55.92
CA GLU A 163 26.33 -5.40 56.03
C GLU A 163 26.57 -6.40 54.91
N ASP A 164 25.55 -7.16 54.52
CA ASP A 164 25.62 -8.10 53.41
C ASP A 164 25.94 -7.36 52.10
N MET A 165 25.29 -6.20 51.86
CA MET A 165 25.53 -5.34 50.69
C MET A 165 26.94 -4.72 50.69
N ARG A 166 27.39 -4.19 51.83
CA ARG A 166 28.75 -3.62 51.98
C ARG A 166 29.82 -4.68 51.72
N ALA A 167 29.67 -5.86 52.30
CA ALA A 167 30.60 -6.97 52.11
C ALA A 167 30.67 -7.43 50.65
N ALA A 168 29.53 -7.46 49.95
CA ALA A 168 29.45 -7.78 48.53
C ALA A 168 30.14 -6.71 47.68
N GLY A 169 29.89 -5.42 47.95
CA GLY A 169 30.52 -4.30 47.26
C GLY A 169 32.05 -4.32 47.38
N ASP A 170 32.57 -4.51 48.61
CA ASP A 170 34.02 -4.58 48.85
C ASP A 170 34.69 -5.76 48.11
N ARG A 171 33.98 -6.90 47.93
CA ARG A 171 34.47 -8.02 47.14
C ARG A 171 34.50 -7.70 45.64
N LEU A 172 33.47 -7.03 45.12
CA LEU A 172 33.40 -6.64 43.71
C LEU A 172 34.46 -5.59 43.35
N VAL A 173 34.74 -4.63 44.24
CA VAL A 173 35.86 -3.68 44.08
C VAL A 173 37.19 -4.42 43.94
N LYS A 174 37.45 -5.41 44.81
CA LYS A 174 38.66 -6.24 44.75
C LYS A 174 38.72 -7.07 43.47
N ALA A 175 37.59 -7.64 43.06
CA ALA A 175 37.50 -8.41 41.82
C ALA A 175 37.81 -7.54 40.59
N GLN A 176 37.20 -6.35 40.47
CA GLN A 176 37.49 -5.42 39.38
C GLN A 176 38.95 -4.98 39.37
N ALA A 177 39.51 -4.63 40.53
CA ALA A 177 40.91 -4.20 40.62
C ALA A 177 41.86 -5.30 40.12
N MET A 178 41.58 -6.57 40.44
CA MET A 178 42.37 -7.71 39.95
C MET A 178 42.16 -8.00 38.46
N LEU A 179 40.91 -7.94 37.98
CA LEU A 179 40.58 -8.13 36.57
C LEU A 179 41.20 -7.05 35.69
N SER A 180 41.21 -5.80 36.16
CA SER A 180 41.85 -4.67 35.47
C SER A 180 43.36 -4.84 35.32
N LEU A 181 44.00 -5.61 36.22
CA LEU A 181 45.44 -5.88 36.19
C LEU A 181 45.82 -7.10 35.33
N ARG A 182 44.96 -8.12 35.26
CA ARG A 182 45.32 -9.44 34.69
C ARG A 182 44.52 -9.85 33.46
N ASN A 183 43.36 -9.21 33.24
CA ASN A 183 42.42 -9.49 32.15
C ASN A 183 42.03 -10.97 31.98
N ASP A 184 42.05 -11.75 33.07
CA ASP A 184 41.74 -13.18 33.08
C ASP A 184 40.98 -13.57 34.35
N TYR A 185 39.70 -13.92 34.18
CA TYR A 185 38.79 -14.33 35.24
C TYR A 185 39.23 -15.62 35.94
N THR A 186 39.93 -16.52 35.24
CA THR A 186 40.35 -17.81 35.82
C THR A 186 41.41 -17.65 36.93
N GLN A 187 42.02 -16.47 37.00
CA GLN A 187 43.06 -16.12 37.98
C GLN A 187 42.51 -15.41 39.22
N LEU A 188 41.20 -15.18 39.31
CA LEU A 188 40.59 -14.63 40.51
C LEU A 188 40.68 -15.63 41.67
N PRO A 189 41.03 -15.19 42.90
CA PRO A 189 41.02 -16.04 44.08
C PRO A 189 39.66 -16.70 44.28
N ALA A 190 39.64 -17.99 44.67
CA ALA A 190 38.41 -18.75 44.90
C ALA A 190 37.41 -18.01 45.80
N LYS A 191 37.90 -17.30 46.82
CA LYS A 191 37.09 -16.48 47.75
C LYS A 191 36.31 -15.34 47.08
N LEU A 192 36.75 -14.84 45.93
CA LEU A 192 36.01 -13.84 45.13
C LEU A 192 35.02 -14.50 44.16
N LEU A 193 35.21 -15.78 43.84
CA LEU A 193 34.34 -16.56 42.96
C LEU A 193 33.24 -17.34 43.70
N GLU A 194 33.34 -17.41 45.03
CA GLU A 194 32.35 -18.03 45.91
C GLU A 194 31.09 -17.16 46.04
N PRO A 195 29.88 -17.73 45.85
CA PRO A 195 28.63 -17.01 46.05
C PRO A 195 28.47 -16.57 47.52
N LEU A 196 27.93 -15.37 47.72
CA LEU A 196 27.58 -14.86 49.05
C LEU A 196 26.23 -15.42 49.49
N PRO A 197 26.07 -16.05 50.67
CA PRO A 197 24.88 -16.82 51.02
C PRO A 197 23.52 -16.11 50.82
N LYS A 198 23.44 -14.81 51.13
CA LYS A 198 22.19 -14.02 51.04
C LYS A 198 22.04 -13.20 49.76
N LEU A 199 23.12 -12.99 49.01
CA LEU A 199 23.18 -12.15 47.80
C LEU A 199 23.83 -12.90 46.63
N ALA A 200 23.76 -14.23 46.63
CA ALA A 200 24.55 -15.09 45.76
C ALA A 200 24.34 -14.75 44.28
N ILE A 201 23.08 -14.69 43.86
CA ILE A 201 22.69 -14.46 42.47
C ILE A 201 23.05 -13.02 42.04
N PRO A 202 22.58 -11.94 42.72
CA PRO A 202 22.97 -10.56 42.36
C PRO A 202 24.49 -10.36 42.32
N TYR A 203 25.23 -10.91 43.29
CA TYR A 203 26.68 -10.84 43.34
C TYR A 203 27.32 -11.50 42.11
N LEU A 204 26.90 -12.73 41.77
CA LEU A 204 27.43 -13.44 40.60
C LEU A 204 27.06 -12.75 39.28
N ARG A 205 25.88 -12.13 39.19
CA ARG A 205 25.48 -11.36 38.01
C ARG A 205 26.35 -10.12 37.83
N VAL A 206 26.57 -9.32 38.88
CA VAL A 206 27.48 -8.15 38.77
C VAL A 206 28.91 -8.61 38.53
N LEU A 207 29.38 -9.69 39.17
CA LEU A 207 30.69 -10.25 38.88
C LEU A 207 30.83 -10.67 37.41
N ALA A 208 29.77 -11.19 36.79
CA ALA A 208 29.76 -11.53 35.37
C ALA A 208 29.93 -10.29 34.48
N GLU A 209 29.23 -9.19 34.77
CA GLU A 209 29.40 -7.92 34.06
C GLU A 209 30.83 -7.39 34.16
N VAL A 210 31.37 -7.37 35.38
CA VAL A 210 32.73 -6.93 35.71
C VAL A 210 33.79 -7.81 35.01
N SER A 211 33.48 -9.08 34.76
CA SER A 211 34.39 -10.05 34.12
C SER A 211 34.34 -10.05 32.59
N GLY A 212 33.51 -9.23 31.94
CA GLY A 212 33.45 -9.09 30.48
C GLY A 212 33.20 -10.40 29.74
N ALA A 213 34.09 -10.78 28.82
CA ALA A 213 33.93 -11.97 27.96
C ALA A 213 33.79 -13.30 28.75
N ALA A 214 34.27 -13.36 29.99
CA ALA A 214 34.15 -14.52 30.87
C ALA A 214 32.77 -14.67 31.54
N ALA A 215 31.86 -13.69 31.38
CA ALA A 215 30.52 -13.67 31.97
C ALA A 215 29.74 -14.98 31.76
N ARG A 216 29.83 -15.57 30.56
CA ARG A 216 29.11 -16.81 30.19
C ARG A 216 29.52 -18.05 31.01
N THR A 217 30.64 -17.99 31.72
CA THR A 217 31.11 -19.07 32.61
C THR A 217 30.46 -19.03 33.99
N LEU A 218 29.76 -17.94 34.33
CA LEU A 218 29.08 -17.76 35.61
C LEU A 218 27.59 -18.15 35.57
N ASP A 219 26.94 -18.10 34.41
CA ASP A 219 25.54 -18.56 34.26
C ASP A 219 25.31 -19.99 34.77
N PRO A 220 26.19 -21.00 34.52
CA PRO A 220 26.03 -22.33 35.08
C PRO A 220 26.08 -22.37 36.62
N LYS A 221 26.86 -21.49 37.26
CA LYS A 221 26.90 -21.38 38.72
C LYS A 221 25.61 -20.77 39.26
N ILE A 222 25.04 -19.79 38.56
CA ILE A 222 23.72 -19.22 38.90
C ILE A 222 22.65 -20.31 38.80
N LEU A 223 22.64 -21.10 37.71
CA LEU A 223 21.68 -22.20 37.52
C LEU A 223 21.85 -23.34 38.55
N ALA A 224 23.06 -23.53 39.10
CA ALA A 224 23.27 -24.48 40.20
C ALA A 224 22.63 -24.01 41.53
N ILE A 225 22.44 -22.69 41.70
CA ILE A 225 21.82 -22.08 42.88
C ILE A 225 20.30 -21.96 42.67
N ASP A 226 19.88 -21.43 41.51
CA ASP A 226 18.49 -21.35 41.08
C ASP A 226 18.35 -21.90 39.64
N PRO A 227 17.94 -23.16 39.48
CA PRO A 227 17.73 -23.78 38.16
C PRO A 227 16.66 -23.09 37.33
N THR A 228 15.77 -22.31 37.96
CA THR A 228 14.67 -21.61 37.30
C THR A 228 15.04 -20.20 36.87
N HIS A 229 16.25 -19.71 37.20
CA HIS A 229 16.65 -18.32 37.01
C HIS A 229 16.48 -17.86 35.55
N PRO A 230 15.59 -16.89 35.25
CA PRO A 230 15.19 -16.60 33.87
C PRO A 230 16.35 -16.12 32.98
N VAL A 231 17.20 -15.20 33.46
CA VAL A 231 18.32 -14.64 32.68
C VAL A 231 19.37 -15.72 32.35
N ALA A 232 19.84 -16.45 33.36
CA ALA A 232 20.82 -17.52 33.18
C ALA A 232 20.29 -18.65 32.27
N ARG A 233 19.00 -19.02 32.36
CA ARG A 233 18.36 -19.98 31.45
C ARG A 233 18.36 -19.48 30.01
N ARG A 234 18.00 -18.21 29.79
CA ARG A 234 18.05 -17.58 28.46
C ARG A 234 19.48 -17.58 27.92
N ASN A 235 20.47 -17.22 28.73
CA ASN A 235 21.87 -17.17 28.30
C ASN A 235 22.42 -18.57 27.98
N ALA A 236 22.06 -19.57 28.78
CA ALA A 236 22.38 -20.98 28.51
C ALA A 236 21.75 -21.44 27.19
N TYR A 237 20.48 -21.11 26.94
CA TYR A 237 19.79 -21.38 25.68
C TYR A 237 20.51 -20.73 24.48
N VAL A 238 20.82 -19.43 24.56
CA VAL A 238 21.53 -18.71 23.48
C VAL A 238 22.91 -19.33 23.22
N THR A 239 23.63 -19.69 24.28
CA THR A 239 24.93 -20.36 24.16
C THR A 239 24.79 -21.75 23.54
N GLY A 240 23.74 -22.49 23.88
CA GLY A 240 23.40 -23.79 23.28
C GLY A 240 23.10 -23.67 21.79
N LEU A 241 22.30 -22.67 21.39
CA LEU A 241 22.02 -22.37 19.99
C LEU A 241 23.28 -22.04 19.19
N MET A 242 24.16 -21.18 19.72
CA MET A 242 25.43 -20.83 19.06
C MET A 242 26.33 -22.05 18.84
N LYS A 243 26.22 -23.07 19.70
CA LYS A 243 26.96 -24.33 19.61
C LYS A 243 26.22 -25.42 18.83
N GLY A 244 25.01 -25.15 18.32
CA GLY A 244 24.17 -26.12 17.62
C GLY A 244 23.56 -27.21 18.50
N GLY A 245 23.57 -27.03 19.83
CA GLY A 245 23.16 -28.05 20.81
C GLY A 245 21.81 -27.82 21.50
N ALA A 246 21.06 -26.77 21.15
CA ALA A 246 19.74 -26.47 21.72
C ALA A 246 18.66 -26.40 20.62
N ASP A 247 17.43 -26.82 20.92
CA ASP A 247 16.29 -26.64 20.03
C ASP A 247 15.77 -25.21 20.17
N ARG A 248 15.42 -24.55 19.05
CA ARG A 248 14.86 -23.19 19.09
C ARG A 248 13.59 -23.10 19.95
N ARG A 249 12.80 -24.16 20.06
CA ARG A 249 11.56 -24.22 20.85
C ARG A 249 11.80 -24.29 22.36
N ASP A 250 13.01 -24.58 22.82
CA ASP A 250 13.36 -24.67 24.25
C ASP A 250 13.15 -23.34 25.01
N ILE A 251 12.97 -22.23 24.29
CA ILE A 251 12.68 -20.91 24.86
C ILE A 251 11.19 -20.73 25.24
N LEU A 252 10.27 -21.53 24.70
CA LEU A 252 8.83 -21.37 24.91
C LEU A 252 8.39 -21.48 26.39
N PRO A 253 8.91 -22.41 27.20
CA PRO A 253 8.59 -22.45 28.62
C PRO A 253 8.99 -21.16 29.35
N LEU A 254 10.09 -20.53 28.95
CA LEU A 254 10.58 -19.32 29.59
C LEU A 254 9.66 -18.11 29.35
N VAL A 255 9.14 -17.94 28.12
CA VAL A 255 8.18 -16.84 27.84
C VAL A 255 6.82 -17.06 28.49
N THR A 256 6.45 -18.32 28.76
CA THR A 256 5.23 -18.62 29.52
C THR A 256 5.40 -18.25 31.00
N GLU A 257 6.57 -18.52 31.59
CA GLU A 257 6.90 -18.20 32.98
C GLU A 257 7.16 -16.70 33.20
N CYS A 258 7.83 -16.05 32.24
CA CYS A 258 8.27 -14.66 32.31
C CYS A 258 7.71 -13.86 31.11
N PRO A 259 6.37 -13.69 31.01
CA PRO A 259 5.73 -13.11 29.82
C PRO A 259 6.04 -11.63 29.57
N MET A 260 6.57 -10.94 30.58
CA MET A 260 6.96 -9.52 30.48
C MET A 260 8.47 -9.35 30.29
N TYR A 261 9.22 -10.44 30.12
CA TYR A 261 10.64 -10.40 29.78
C TYR A 261 10.83 -10.39 28.25
N GLY A 262 11.27 -9.26 27.70
CA GLY A 262 11.33 -9.08 26.25
C GLY A 262 12.39 -9.92 25.52
N LYS A 263 13.59 -10.14 26.10
CA LYS A 263 14.71 -10.82 25.40
C LYS A 263 14.35 -12.24 24.91
N PRO A 264 13.68 -13.11 25.69
CA PRO A 264 13.23 -14.42 25.21
C PRO A 264 12.30 -14.37 23.99
N HIS A 265 11.43 -13.36 23.90
CA HIS A 265 10.52 -13.20 22.76
C HIS A 265 11.27 -12.90 21.45
N LEU A 266 12.41 -12.20 21.50
CA LEU A 266 13.25 -11.96 20.32
C LEU A 266 13.75 -13.25 19.66
N SER A 267 13.84 -14.36 20.40
CA SER A 267 14.30 -15.65 19.89
C SER A 267 13.19 -16.48 19.21
N ILE A 268 11.93 -16.06 19.29
CA ILE A 268 10.79 -16.81 18.73
C ILE A 268 10.45 -16.27 17.34
N TRP A 269 11.07 -16.86 16.31
CA TRP A 269 10.79 -16.60 14.90
C TRP A 269 11.44 -17.65 13.98
N GLY A 270 10.96 -17.70 12.73
CA GLY A 270 11.48 -18.56 11.67
C GLY A 270 10.86 -19.96 11.63
N GLU A 271 11.39 -20.79 10.72
CA GLU A 271 10.82 -22.08 10.31
C GLU A 271 10.30 -22.99 11.44
N PRO A 272 11.00 -23.16 12.58
CA PRO A 272 10.52 -24.02 13.66
C PRO A 272 9.20 -23.61 14.30
N PHE A 273 8.72 -22.40 14.02
CA PHE A 273 7.47 -21.85 14.55
C PHE A 273 6.43 -21.59 13.46
N ASP A 274 6.72 -21.88 12.19
CA ASP A 274 5.83 -21.51 11.06
C ASP A 274 4.47 -22.23 11.11
N ALA A 275 4.42 -23.45 11.67
CA ALA A 275 3.19 -24.21 11.84
C ALA A 275 2.31 -23.71 13.00
N ASP A 276 2.87 -22.89 13.90
CA ASP A 276 2.18 -22.41 15.09
C ASP A 276 1.43 -21.09 14.78
N ARG A 277 0.16 -21.00 15.18
CA ARG A 277 -0.71 -19.83 14.95
C ARG A 277 -0.66 -19.33 13.49
N PRO A 278 -1.09 -20.11 12.49
CA PRO A 278 -0.88 -19.81 11.07
C PRO A 278 -1.52 -18.49 10.57
N ILE A 279 -2.50 -17.95 11.29
CA ILE A 279 -3.17 -16.68 10.93
C ILE A 279 -2.45 -15.47 11.55
N GLU A 280 -2.13 -15.53 12.84
CA GLU A 280 -1.45 -14.44 13.56
C GLU A 280 0.05 -14.39 13.26
N ASN A 281 0.64 -15.56 12.96
CA ASN A 281 2.07 -15.85 12.83
C ASN A 281 2.85 -15.64 14.15
N MET A 282 3.52 -16.69 14.63
CA MET A 282 4.32 -16.63 15.86
C MET A 282 5.42 -15.56 15.83
N GLY A 283 6.06 -15.34 14.68
CA GLY A 283 7.07 -14.30 14.49
C GLY A 283 6.46 -12.91 14.65
N VAL A 284 5.35 -12.61 13.96
CA VAL A 284 4.64 -11.32 14.11
C VAL A 284 4.20 -11.11 15.55
N ARG A 285 3.64 -12.13 16.20
CA ARG A 285 3.19 -12.06 17.60
C ARG A 285 4.34 -11.75 18.54
N HIS A 286 5.38 -12.58 18.55
CA HIS A 286 6.43 -12.48 19.57
C HIS A 286 7.42 -11.35 19.30
N GLN A 287 7.76 -11.05 18.04
CA GLN A 287 8.56 -9.85 17.75
C GLN A 287 7.76 -8.57 18.07
N GLY A 288 6.44 -8.57 17.84
CA GLY A 288 5.58 -7.46 18.27
C GLY A 288 5.50 -7.29 19.79
N ILE A 289 5.45 -8.40 20.55
CA ILE A 289 5.57 -8.38 22.02
C ILE A 289 6.94 -7.83 22.43
N ALA A 290 8.03 -8.33 21.85
CA ALA A 290 9.37 -7.86 22.17
C ALA A 290 9.54 -6.36 21.89
N ALA A 291 9.05 -5.85 20.76
CA ALA A 291 9.07 -4.44 20.41
C ALA A 291 8.18 -3.59 21.36
N SER A 292 7.09 -4.15 21.86
CA SER A 292 6.22 -3.48 22.85
C SER A 292 6.87 -3.45 24.25
N LEU A 293 7.58 -4.51 24.64
CA LEU A 293 8.25 -4.59 25.96
C LEU A 293 9.55 -3.79 25.99
N MET A 294 10.28 -3.72 24.88
CA MET A 294 11.59 -3.09 24.76
C MET A 294 11.65 -2.12 23.57
N PRO A 295 10.84 -1.04 23.54
CA PRO A 295 10.77 -0.14 22.38
C PRO A 295 12.05 0.68 22.17
N GLY A 296 12.88 0.86 23.20
CA GLY A 296 14.23 1.43 23.08
C GLY A 296 15.26 0.48 22.46
N ASN A 297 14.94 -0.81 22.30
CA ASN A 297 15.85 -1.77 21.67
C ASN A 297 15.66 -1.73 20.14
N PRO A 298 16.67 -1.27 19.37
CA PRO A 298 16.54 -1.11 17.92
C PRO A 298 16.33 -2.44 17.19
N TYR A 299 16.89 -3.54 17.69
CA TYR A 299 16.71 -4.88 17.10
C TYR A 299 15.29 -5.40 17.29
N ALA A 300 14.64 -5.10 18.43
CA ALA A 300 13.25 -5.49 18.66
C ALA A 300 12.32 -4.81 17.66
N CYS A 301 12.46 -3.50 17.48
CA CYS A 301 11.70 -2.71 16.52
C CYS A 301 11.96 -3.17 15.07
N HIS A 302 13.22 -3.38 14.71
CA HIS A 302 13.61 -3.79 13.35
C HIS A 302 13.16 -5.22 13.03
N ASN A 303 13.33 -6.18 13.94
CA ASN A 303 12.83 -7.55 13.74
C ASN A 303 11.32 -7.57 13.56
N TYR A 304 10.57 -6.78 14.35
CA TYR A 304 9.13 -6.68 14.16
C TYR A 304 8.77 -6.08 12.80
N SER A 305 9.48 -5.03 12.38
CA SER A 305 9.35 -4.46 11.03
C SER A 305 9.54 -5.51 9.92
N LEU A 306 10.52 -6.41 10.05
CA LEU A 306 10.75 -7.49 9.09
C LEU A 306 9.59 -8.49 9.03
N GLN A 307 9.04 -8.87 10.19
CA GLN A 307 7.89 -9.78 10.26
C GLN A 307 6.63 -9.14 9.66
N LEU A 308 6.39 -7.86 9.94
CA LEU A 308 5.27 -7.10 9.35
C LEU A 308 5.36 -7.05 7.83
N ALA A 309 6.56 -6.81 7.28
CA ALA A 309 6.77 -6.77 5.84
C ALA A 309 6.50 -8.11 5.16
N ALA A 310 6.94 -9.22 5.77
CA ALA A 310 6.68 -10.57 5.25
C ALA A 310 5.18 -10.88 5.13
N HIS A 311 4.34 -10.19 5.91
CA HIS A 311 2.88 -10.33 5.92
C HIS A 311 2.15 -9.16 5.21
N GLY A 312 2.87 -8.35 4.43
CA GLY A 312 2.28 -7.29 3.59
C GLY A 312 1.86 -6.01 4.33
N ARG A 313 2.20 -5.85 5.62
CA ARG A 313 1.95 -4.63 6.43
C ARG A 313 3.08 -3.61 6.24
N LEU A 314 3.19 -3.07 5.03
CA LEU A 314 4.40 -2.35 4.57
C LEU A 314 4.55 -0.95 5.17
N GLU A 315 3.47 -0.18 5.35
CA GLU A 315 3.55 1.16 5.97
C GLU A 315 3.88 1.07 7.46
N GLU A 316 3.29 0.10 8.15
CA GLU A 316 3.58 -0.16 9.55
C GLU A 316 5.00 -0.69 9.73
N SER A 317 5.44 -1.59 8.84
CA SER A 317 6.84 -2.04 8.77
C SER A 317 7.80 -0.86 8.59
N TYR A 318 7.50 0.09 7.69
CA TYR A 318 8.29 1.32 7.53
C TYR A 318 8.37 2.11 8.85
N ARG A 319 7.24 2.35 9.55
CA ARG A 319 7.25 3.12 10.80
C ARG A 319 8.04 2.41 11.91
N TRP A 320 7.95 1.09 12.03
CA TRP A 320 8.77 0.34 13.00
C TRP A 320 10.26 0.30 12.64
N ALA A 321 10.60 0.28 11.35
CA ALA A 321 12.00 0.44 10.92
C ALA A 321 12.50 1.85 11.25
N ASP A 322 11.70 2.88 11.01
CA ASP A 322 12.05 4.27 11.32
C ASP A 322 12.26 4.46 12.83
N ARG A 323 11.38 3.87 13.67
CA ARG A 323 11.57 3.81 15.12
C ARG A 323 12.90 3.18 15.52
N ALA A 324 13.34 2.12 14.85
CA ALA A 324 14.65 1.52 15.11
C ALA A 324 15.80 2.49 14.77
N THR A 325 15.65 3.33 13.73
CA THR A 325 16.64 4.38 13.40
C THR A 325 16.63 5.54 14.40
N VAL A 326 15.49 5.82 15.04
CA VAL A 326 15.40 6.81 16.12
C VAL A 326 16.07 6.28 17.39
N ALA A 327 15.85 5.00 17.73
CA ALA A 327 16.51 4.35 18.87
C ALA A 327 18.03 4.19 18.67
N ALA A 328 18.48 3.92 17.45
CA ALA A 328 19.89 3.82 17.08
C ALA A 328 20.14 4.45 15.69
N PRO A 329 20.53 5.74 15.62
CA PRO A 329 20.74 6.45 14.36
C PRO A 329 21.83 5.86 13.45
N ASP A 330 22.77 5.10 14.02
CA ASP A 330 23.83 4.39 13.33
C ASP A 330 23.42 2.99 12.82
N PHE A 331 22.20 2.53 13.11
CA PHE A 331 21.74 1.20 12.72
C PHE A 331 21.42 1.12 11.22
N GLY A 332 22.44 0.83 10.42
CA GLY A 332 22.38 0.88 8.96
C GLY A 332 21.30 -0.01 8.35
N ALA A 333 21.07 -1.21 8.88
CA ALA A 333 20.07 -2.14 8.37
C ALA A 333 18.64 -1.56 8.39
N ALA A 334 18.27 -0.86 9.48
CA ALA A 334 16.96 -0.23 9.62
C ALA A 334 16.75 0.91 8.61
N HIS A 335 17.78 1.73 8.36
CA HIS A 335 17.76 2.78 7.33
C HIS A 335 17.54 2.20 5.93
N LEU A 336 18.26 1.12 5.59
CA LEU A 336 18.11 0.45 4.29
C LEU A 336 16.70 -0.14 4.12
N ASP A 337 16.14 -0.73 5.18
CA ASP A 337 14.79 -1.30 5.13
C ASP A 337 13.70 -0.23 5.03
N CYS A 338 13.86 0.95 5.64
CA CYS A 338 12.96 2.09 5.41
C CYS A 338 12.83 2.37 3.90
N VAL A 339 13.95 2.45 3.18
CA VAL A 339 13.97 2.66 1.72
C VAL A 339 13.31 1.49 0.97
N ARG A 340 13.61 0.24 1.35
CA ARG A 340 13.02 -0.95 0.70
C ARG A 340 11.50 -0.98 0.86
N ARG A 341 10.95 -0.64 2.03
CA ARG A 341 9.49 -0.59 2.25
C ARG A 341 8.83 0.51 1.44
N LEU A 342 9.45 1.68 1.36
CA LEU A 342 8.92 2.78 0.54
C LEU A 342 8.82 2.43 -0.95
N ARG A 343 9.78 1.67 -1.47
CA ARG A 343 9.73 1.14 -2.85
C ARG A 343 8.57 0.16 -3.08
N GLN A 344 8.06 -0.49 -2.03
CA GLN A 344 6.99 -1.48 -2.11
C GLN A 344 5.57 -0.90 -1.89
N VAL A 345 5.45 0.36 -1.49
CA VAL A 345 4.14 1.04 -1.25
C VAL A 345 3.71 1.97 -2.39
N ALA A 346 4.26 1.79 -3.60
CA ALA A 346 3.91 2.54 -4.80
C ALA A 346 4.06 4.07 -4.68
N ARG A 347 5.11 4.54 -3.98
CA ARG A 347 5.49 5.95 -3.86
C ARG A 347 6.92 6.19 -4.36
N PRO A 348 7.17 6.06 -5.68
CA PRO A 348 8.52 6.09 -6.24
C PRO A 348 9.22 7.44 -6.01
N GLY A 349 8.47 8.56 -5.99
CA GLY A 349 9.01 9.88 -5.69
C GLY A 349 9.53 9.99 -4.25
N GLN A 350 8.72 9.59 -3.28
CA GLN A 350 9.14 9.54 -1.88
C GLN A 350 10.29 8.53 -1.67
N ALA A 351 10.21 7.35 -2.27
CA ALA A 351 11.26 6.33 -2.16
C ALA A 351 12.59 6.83 -2.74
N PHE A 352 12.56 7.58 -3.85
CA PHE A 352 13.73 8.22 -4.43
C PHE A 352 14.36 9.24 -3.47
N ALA A 353 13.55 10.15 -2.91
CA ALA A 353 14.03 11.16 -1.97
C ALA A 353 14.65 10.53 -0.70
N GLU A 354 13.99 9.54 -0.12
CA GLU A 354 14.47 8.83 1.07
C GLU A 354 15.71 7.99 0.79
N ALA A 355 15.81 7.38 -0.40
CA ALA A 355 17.04 6.73 -0.84
C ALA A 355 18.20 7.73 -0.95
N GLN A 356 17.97 8.94 -1.46
CA GLN A 356 19.01 9.98 -1.48
C GLN A 356 19.39 10.44 -0.08
N TYR A 357 18.43 10.56 0.84
CA TYR A 357 18.70 11.04 2.20
C TYR A 357 19.39 9.96 3.06
N ARG A 358 18.73 8.81 3.27
CA ARG A 358 19.18 7.77 4.22
C ARG A 358 20.38 6.98 3.72
N SER A 359 20.41 6.62 2.44
CA SER A 359 21.54 5.85 1.91
C SER A 359 22.80 6.70 1.82
N ARG A 360 22.70 8.02 1.56
CA ARG A 360 23.87 8.90 1.60
C ARG A 360 24.39 9.10 3.02
N GLU A 361 23.51 9.23 4.01
CA GLU A 361 23.93 9.26 5.42
C GLU A 361 24.77 8.03 5.80
N ILE A 362 24.39 6.82 5.35
CA ILE A 362 25.19 5.60 5.54
C ILE A 362 26.55 5.72 4.85
N LEU A 363 26.58 6.20 3.60
CA LEU A 363 27.81 6.36 2.83
C LEU A 363 28.77 7.38 3.47
N ASP A 364 28.24 8.50 3.97
CA ASP A 364 29.02 9.55 4.63
C ASP A 364 29.57 9.04 5.98
N ARG A 365 28.78 8.27 6.73
CA ARG A 365 29.24 7.58 7.95
C ARG A 365 30.33 6.56 7.65
N ALA A 366 30.19 5.79 6.57
CA ALA A 366 31.21 4.84 6.13
C ALA A 366 32.53 5.55 5.84
N GLN A 367 32.48 6.66 5.09
CA GLN A 367 33.67 7.46 4.75
C GLN A 367 34.33 8.07 5.98
N SER A 368 33.55 8.45 6.99
CA SER A 368 34.05 8.97 8.27
C SER A 368 34.48 7.90 9.27
N GLY A 369 34.39 6.60 8.92
CA GLY A 369 34.77 5.50 9.82
C GLY A 369 33.82 5.31 11.01
N LYS A 370 32.60 5.83 10.93
CA LYS A 370 31.60 5.83 12.02
C LYS A 370 30.56 4.70 11.92
N LEU A 371 30.75 3.73 11.01
CA LEU A 371 29.91 2.54 10.95
C LEU A 371 30.46 1.41 11.81
N SER A 372 29.56 0.64 12.40
CA SER A 372 29.91 -0.58 13.12
C SER A 372 30.60 -1.59 12.21
N ALA A 373 31.54 -2.37 12.74
CA ALA A 373 32.21 -3.45 12.01
C ALA A 373 31.22 -4.52 11.50
N ASN A 374 30.09 -4.69 12.17
CA ASN A 374 29.02 -5.61 11.77
C ASN A 374 28.22 -5.12 10.55
N ASP A 375 28.34 -3.84 10.18
CA ASP A 375 27.64 -3.20 9.07
C ASP A 375 28.55 -2.99 7.85
N SER A 376 29.63 -3.78 7.72
CA SER A 376 30.62 -3.65 6.63
C SER A 376 30.02 -3.73 5.22
N GLN A 377 28.89 -4.42 5.04
CA GLN A 377 28.18 -4.53 3.76
C GLN A 377 27.14 -3.41 3.53
N ALA A 378 26.75 -2.67 4.57
CA ALA A 378 25.72 -1.65 4.48
C ALA A 378 26.02 -0.54 3.46
N PRO A 379 27.26 -0.04 3.30
CA PRO A 379 27.59 0.96 2.28
C PRO A 379 27.33 0.47 0.84
N HIS A 380 27.60 -0.81 0.56
CA HIS A 380 27.37 -1.39 -0.76
C HIS A 380 25.88 -1.55 -1.05
N HIS A 381 25.10 -2.01 -0.06
CA HIS A 381 23.64 -2.04 -0.18
C HIS A 381 23.04 -0.63 -0.33
N ALA A 382 23.55 0.37 0.38
CA ALA A 382 23.13 1.75 0.29
C ALA A 382 23.34 2.31 -1.13
N ALA A 383 24.53 2.09 -1.71
CA ALA A 383 24.84 2.51 -3.08
C ALA A 383 23.97 1.80 -4.13
N LEU A 384 23.72 0.50 -3.98
CA LEU A 384 22.82 -0.24 -4.87
C LEU A 384 21.36 0.21 -4.74
N LEU A 385 20.88 0.52 -3.53
CA LEU A 385 19.52 1.05 -3.35
C LEU A 385 19.34 2.43 -4.01
N ILE A 386 20.37 3.28 -4.02
CA ILE A 386 20.37 4.53 -4.78
C ILE A 386 20.20 4.23 -6.27
N ALA A 387 20.97 3.28 -6.82
CA ALA A 387 20.83 2.87 -8.22
C ALA A 387 19.42 2.29 -8.52
N PHE A 388 18.86 1.51 -7.59
CA PHE A 388 17.54 0.90 -7.75
C PHE A 388 16.43 1.94 -7.74
N ALA A 389 16.52 2.95 -6.87
CA ALA A 389 15.59 4.07 -6.88
C ALA A 389 15.65 4.87 -8.20
N HIS A 390 16.83 5.00 -8.83
CA HIS A 390 16.94 5.60 -10.17
C HIS A 390 16.25 4.74 -11.23
N PHE A 391 16.42 3.42 -11.17
CA PHE A 391 15.72 2.50 -12.06
C PHE A 391 14.20 2.59 -11.90
N ASP A 392 13.71 2.67 -10.65
CA ASP A 392 12.28 2.75 -10.33
C ASP A 392 11.58 3.99 -10.92
N VAL A 393 12.33 5.06 -11.19
CA VAL A 393 11.81 6.28 -11.85
C VAL A 393 12.15 6.33 -13.35
N GLY A 394 12.63 5.22 -13.91
CA GLY A 394 12.91 5.05 -15.34
C GLY A 394 14.29 5.55 -15.82
N ARG A 395 15.19 5.96 -14.91
CA ARG A 395 16.54 6.47 -15.24
C ARG A 395 17.55 5.33 -15.41
N ILE A 396 17.32 4.44 -16.38
CA ILE A 396 18.08 3.19 -16.51
C ILE A 396 19.58 3.37 -16.77
N ALA A 397 19.98 4.39 -17.55
CA ALA A 397 21.39 4.63 -17.85
C ALA A 397 22.18 5.04 -16.58
N GLU A 398 21.66 6.03 -15.84
CA GLU A 398 22.21 6.49 -14.56
C GLU A 398 22.19 5.35 -13.51
N ALA A 399 21.11 4.57 -13.47
CA ALA A 399 21.01 3.41 -12.59
C ALA A 399 22.09 2.36 -12.87
N ILE A 400 22.40 2.09 -14.15
CA ILE A 400 23.47 1.17 -14.54
C ILE A 400 24.83 1.73 -14.13
N GLU A 401 25.10 3.00 -14.39
CA GLU A 401 26.37 3.65 -14.03
C GLU A 401 26.61 3.61 -12.52
N LEU A 402 25.61 4.01 -11.72
CA LEU A 402 25.68 3.98 -10.27
C LEU A 402 25.86 2.56 -9.73
N ALA A 403 25.17 1.57 -10.31
CA ALA A 403 25.30 0.19 -9.90
C ALA A 403 26.67 -0.39 -10.27
N ASP A 404 27.20 -0.10 -11.46
CA ASP A 404 28.54 -0.51 -11.87
C ASP A 404 29.61 0.10 -10.97
N ALA A 405 29.49 1.39 -10.64
CA ALA A 405 30.38 2.06 -9.70
C ALA A 405 30.31 1.46 -8.28
N ALA A 406 29.12 1.04 -7.84
CA ALA A 406 28.94 0.36 -6.55
C ALA A 406 29.57 -1.04 -6.56
N LEU A 407 29.36 -1.82 -7.62
CA LEU A 407 29.88 -3.17 -7.76
C LEU A 407 31.41 -3.20 -7.96
N ALA A 408 31.98 -2.21 -8.64
CA ALA A 408 33.43 -2.07 -8.83
C ALA A 408 34.20 -1.79 -7.52
N LYS A 409 33.51 -1.29 -6.48
CA LYS A 409 34.09 -1.01 -5.16
C LYS A 409 33.99 -2.19 -4.19
N LEU A 410 33.38 -3.31 -4.59
CA LEU A 410 33.26 -4.49 -3.73
C LEU A 410 34.65 -5.11 -3.47
N PRO A 411 34.93 -5.57 -2.23
CA PRO A 411 36.09 -6.39 -1.94
C PRO A 411 36.22 -7.62 -2.86
N ASP A 412 37.45 -7.94 -3.27
CA ASP A 412 37.76 -9.05 -4.16
C ASP A 412 37.89 -10.39 -3.42
N ASP A 413 36.90 -10.74 -2.61
CA ASP A 413 36.83 -12.01 -1.88
C ASP A 413 35.62 -12.86 -2.29
N ALA A 414 35.71 -14.18 -2.09
CA ALA A 414 34.69 -15.12 -2.55
C ALA A 414 33.33 -14.93 -1.86
N ALA A 415 33.32 -14.61 -0.56
CA ALA A 415 32.09 -14.48 0.22
C ALA A 415 31.31 -13.22 -0.21
N THR A 416 32.01 -12.10 -0.44
CA THR A 416 31.40 -10.87 -0.96
C THR A 416 30.85 -11.08 -2.38
N LYS A 417 31.61 -11.75 -3.25
CA LYS A 417 31.15 -12.06 -4.62
C LYS A 417 29.87 -12.91 -4.62
N GLU A 418 29.79 -13.90 -3.74
CA GLU A 418 28.59 -14.72 -3.58
C GLU A 418 27.41 -13.89 -3.05
N ALA A 419 27.62 -13.10 -1.99
CA ALA A 419 26.60 -12.25 -1.36
C ALA A 419 25.99 -11.21 -2.34
N PHE A 420 26.77 -10.74 -3.32
CA PHE A 420 26.33 -9.77 -4.32
C PHE A 420 26.13 -10.36 -5.73
N ALA A 421 26.18 -11.68 -5.90
CA ALA A 421 25.97 -12.34 -7.20
C ALA A 421 24.60 -12.00 -7.82
N TRP A 422 23.58 -11.84 -6.98
CA TRP A 422 22.25 -11.40 -7.39
C TRP A 422 22.27 -10.00 -8.01
N ALA A 423 23.11 -9.09 -7.51
CA ALA A 423 23.22 -7.71 -8.00
C ALA A 423 23.91 -7.68 -9.37
N PHE A 424 25.01 -8.42 -9.55
CA PHE A 424 25.66 -8.59 -10.86
C PHE A 424 24.69 -9.16 -11.91
N LYS A 425 23.92 -10.20 -11.55
CA LYS A 425 22.90 -10.78 -12.43
C LYS A 425 21.83 -9.76 -12.81
N ARG A 426 21.34 -9.00 -11.83
CA ARG A 426 20.30 -7.98 -12.04
C ARG A 426 20.78 -6.84 -12.94
N VAL A 427 21.96 -6.28 -12.68
CA VAL A 427 22.55 -5.19 -13.49
C VAL A 427 22.90 -5.66 -14.91
N SER A 428 23.40 -6.89 -15.07
CA SER A 428 23.63 -7.49 -16.39
C SER A 428 22.31 -7.61 -17.18
N HIS A 429 21.23 -7.98 -16.51
CA HIS A 429 19.90 -8.03 -17.13
C HIS A 429 19.42 -6.64 -17.55
N TRP A 430 19.65 -5.59 -16.74
CA TRP A 430 19.34 -4.21 -17.12
C TRP A 430 20.08 -3.73 -18.35
N LYS A 431 21.31 -4.20 -18.58
CA LYS A 431 22.12 -3.85 -19.76
C LYS A 431 21.68 -4.56 -21.04
N THR A 432 21.05 -5.73 -20.91
CA THR A 432 20.85 -6.66 -22.04
C THR A 432 19.39 -6.89 -22.42
N ASP A 433 18.43 -6.75 -21.49
CA ASP A 433 17.02 -6.98 -21.77
C ASP A 433 16.37 -5.75 -22.44
N ALA A 434 15.79 -5.97 -23.63
CA ALA A 434 15.10 -4.93 -24.39
C ALA A 434 13.75 -4.54 -23.76
N GLY A 435 13.06 -5.49 -23.11
CA GLY A 435 11.81 -5.25 -22.40
C GLY A 435 11.97 -4.35 -21.18
N LEU A 436 13.06 -4.51 -20.41
CA LEU A 436 13.40 -3.62 -19.30
C LEU A 436 13.79 -2.22 -19.77
N LEU A 437 14.51 -2.09 -20.90
CA LEU A 437 14.75 -0.77 -21.50
C LEU A 437 13.43 -0.09 -21.86
N ALA A 438 12.52 -0.82 -22.51
CA ALA A 438 11.21 -0.31 -22.89
C ALA A 438 10.34 0.06 -21.68
N ARG A 439 10.40 -0.72 -20.60
CA ARG A 439 9.74 -0.40 -19.33
C ARG A 439 10.29 0.87 -18.70
N ALA A 440 11.62 1.00 -18.57
CA ALA A 440 12.25 2.22 -18.06
C ALA A 440 11.94 3.45 -18.94
N TYR A 441 11.95 3.26 -20.26
CA TYR A 441 11.53 4.27 -21.23
C TYR A 441 10.09 4.73 -20.98
N ALA A 442 9.18 3.81 -20.64
CA ALA A 442 7.80 4.14 -20.30
C ALA A 442 7.65 4.87 -18.96
N TRP A 443 8.32 4.38 -17.91
CA TRP A 443 8.26 4.95 -16.56
C TRP A 443 8.75 6.39 -16.53
N GLU A 444 9.88 6.66 -17.17
CA GLU A 444 10.41 8.01 -17.29
C GLU A 444 9.47 8.90 -18.13
N GLY A 445 8.88 8.36 -19.20
CA GLY A 445 7.86 9.06 -19.99
C GLY A 445 6.63 9.43 -19.16
N TYR A 446 6.12 8.50 -18.35
CA TYR A 446 4.99 8.74 -17.45
C TYR A 446 5.29 9.85 -16.44
N HIS A 447 6.43 9.78 -15.74
CA HIS A 447 6.83 10.83 -14.82
C HIS A 447 7.11 12.17 -15.51
N ARG A 448 7.55 12.15 -16.77
CA ARG A 448 7.77 13.35 -17.58
C ARG A 448 6.49 14.01 -18.07
N GLY A 449 5.33 13.34 -18.03
CA GLY A 449 4.10 13.84 -18.65
C GLY A 449 4.02 13.55 -20.16
N ASP A 450 4.68 12.48 -20.62
CA ASP A 450 4.68 11.99 -22.00
C ASP A 450 3.90 10.65 -22.08
N PRO A 451 2.55 10.68 -22.09
CA PRO A 451 1.74 9.47 -22.02
C PRO A 451 1.85 8.61 -23.29
N GLY A 452 2.10 9.21 -24.46
CA GLY A 452 2.33 8.46 -25.70
C GLY A 452 3.57 7.57 -25.59
N ARG A 453 4.67 8.14 -25.10
CA ARG A 453 5.88 7.38 -24.79
C ARG A 453 5.65 6.27 -23.76
N ALA A 454 4.88 6.54 -22.71
CA ALA A 454 4.54 5.55 -21.69
C ALA A 454 3.80 4.34 -22.29
N VAL A 455 2.78 4.59 -23.12
CA VAL A 455 2.01 3.54 -23.83
C VAL A 455 2.92 2.74 -24.76
N VAL A 456 3.76 3.40 -25.55
CA VAL A 456 4.66 2.70 -26.49
C VAL A 456 5.69 1.85 -25.77
N GLY A 457 6.32 2.39 -24.72
CA GLY A 457 7.30 1.65 -23.93
C GLY A 457 6.70 0.42 -23.25
N LEU A 458 5.50 0.50 -22.66
CA LEU A 458 4.83 -0.66 -22.04
C LEU A 458 4.22 -1.63 -23.06
N ALA A 459 3.89 -1.18 -24.27
CA ALA A 459 3.48 -2.08 -25.34
C ALA A 459 4.64 -2.92 -25.86
N ARG A 460 5.84 -2.33 -25.95
CA ARG A 460 7.10 -3.01 -26.34
C ARG A 460 7.73 -3.80 -25.20
N GLY A 461 7.57 -3.29 -24.00
CA GLY A 461 7.86 -3.96 -22.75
C GLY A 461 6.80 -5.00 -22.43
N ARG A 462 7.00 -5.68 -21.30
CA ARG A 462 6.02 -6.58 -20.73
C ARG A 462 5.34 -5.84 -19.59
N ILE A 463 4.01 -5.92 -19.48
CA ILE A 463 3.31 -5.47 -18.27
C ILE A 463 3.56 -6.56 -17.23
N THR A 464 4.35 -6.22 -16.21
CA THR A 464 4.89 -7.20 -15.26
C THR A 464 4.35 -7.06 -13.85
N ASP A 465 3.87 -5.89 -13.47
CA ASP A 465 3.32 -5.61 -12.14
C ASP A 465 2.20 -4.55 -12.16
N ASP A 466 1.79 -4.15 -10.96
CA ASP A 466 0.73 -3.16 -10.71
C ASP A 466 1.13 -1.76 -11.12
N GLU A 467 2.40 -1.38 -11.01
CA GLU A 467 2.86 -0.07 -11.45
C GLU A 467 2.81 0.05 -12.98
N ASP A 468 3.27 -0.96 -13.71
CA ASP A 468 3.10 -1.04 -15.16
C ASP A 468 1.62 -0.98 -15.57
N SER A 469 0.77 -1.71 -14.85
CA SER A 469 -0.68 -1.74 -15.12
C SER A 469 -1.33 -0.37 -14.89
N ALA A 470 -0.98 0.31 -13.80
CA ALA A 470 -1.46 1.65 -13.49
C ALA A 470 -1.03 2.66 -14.56
N ILE A 471 0.26 2.67 -14.92
CA ILE A 471 0.82 3.57 -15.94
C ILE A 471 0.16 3.34 -17.30
N MET A 472 -0.04 2.09 -17.71
CA MET A 472 -0.71 1.78 -18.98
C MET A 472 -2.14 2.31 -19.01
N ILE A 473 -2.94 2.03 -17.98
CA ILE A 473 -4.35 2.45 -17.90
C ILE A 473 -4.46 3.97 -17.86
N GLU A 474 -3.67 4.63 -17.00
CA GLU A 474 -3.69 6.10 -16.88
C GLU A 474 -3.23 6.80 -18.16
N SER A 475 -2.22 6.25 -18.83
CA SER A 475 -1.69 6.84 -20.07
C SER A 475 -2.67 6.67 -21.23
N LEU A 476 -3.39 5.54 -21.31
CA LEU A 476 -4.47 5.34 -22.29
C LEU A 476 -5.63 6.33 -22.06
N ILE A 477 -6.05 6.56 -20.81
CA ILE A 477 -7.04 7.60 -20.50
C ILE A 477 -6.50 8.99 -20.89
N ALA A 478 -5.21 9.27 -20.63
CA ALA A 478 -4.58 10.55 -20.96
C ALA A 478 -4.69 10.90 -22.45
N ILE A 479 -4.52 9.91 -23.33
CA ILE A 479 -4.61 10.04 -24.79
C ILE A 479 -6.02 9.75 -25.32
N GLY A 480 -7.04 9.81 -24.46
CA GLY A 480 -8.44 9.62 -24.81
C GLY A 480 -8.76 8.27 -25.45
N ARG A 481 -8.10 7.21 -24.99
CA ARG A 481 -8.36 5.82 -25.37
C ARG A 481 -8.96 5.05 -24.21
N GLU A 482 -10.04 5.57 -23.63
CA GLU A 482 -10.78 4.95 -22.52
C GLU A 482 -11.29 3.54 -22.90
N ASP A 483 -11.66 3.38 -24.16
CA ASP A 483 -12.03 2.10 -24.78
C ASP A 483 -10.90 1.06 -24.65
N GLN A 484 -9.67 1.45 -24.96
CA GLN A 484 -8.50 0.58 -24.82
C GLN A 484 -8.01 0.48 -23.38
N ALA A 485 -8.19 1.52 -22.56
CA ALA A 485 -7.93 1.46 -21.12
C ALA A 485 -8.79 0.37 -20.47
N LYS A 486 -10.03 0.19 -20.94
CA LYS A 486 -10.90 -0.91 -20.53
C LYS A 486 -10.30 -2.26 -20.93
N VAL A 487 -9.84 -2.41 -22.18
CA VAL A 487 -9.13 -3.64 -22.59
C VAL A 487 -7.89 -3.89 -21.73
N ALA A 488 -7.11 -2.84 -21.42
CA ALA A 488 -5.94 -2.92 -20.56
C ALA A 488 -6.29 -3.36 -19.14
N TYR A 489 -7.40 -2.89 -18.57
CA TYR A 489 -7.92 -3.36 -17.29
C TYR A 489 -8.16 -4.88 -17.32
N HIS A 490 -8.90 -5.39 -18.32
CA HIS A 490 -9.17 -6.82 -18.41
C HIS A 490 -7.88 -7.63 -18.65
N HIS A 491 -6.98 -7.14 -19.50
CA HIS A 491 -5.67 -7.73 -19.75
C HIS A 491 -4.81 -7.82 -18.47
N CYS A 492 -4.90 -6.84 -17.58
CA CYS A 492 -4.15 -6.82 -16.32
C CYS A 492 -4.91 -7.47 -15.15
N GLY A 493 -6.24 -7.59 -15.20
CA GLY A 493 -7.09 -8.01 -14.08
C GLY A 493 -6.93 -9.47 -13.67
N GLY A 494 -6.60 -10.35 -14.62
CA GLY A 494 -6.48 -11.81 -14.41
C GLY A 494 -7.77 -12.50 -13.95
N LEU A 495 -7.81 -13.83 -13.97
CA LEU A 495 -8.96 -14.62 -13.51
C LEU A 495 -9.24 -14.34 -12.03
N ASP A 496 -10.50 -14.03 -11.70
CA ASP A 496 -10.98 -13.80 -10.33
C ASP A 496 -10.12 -12.83 -9.50
N GLY A 497 -9.49 -11.86 -10.17
CA GLY A 497 -8.65 -10.84 -9.53
C GLY A 497 -7.18 -11.22 -9.37
N ALA A 498 -6.77 -12.46 -9.69
CA ALA A 498 -5.39 -12.97 -9.57
C ALA A 498 -4.39 -12.37 -10.59
N GLY A 499 -4.74 -11.25 -11.22
CA GLY A 499 -3.88 -10.52 -12.15
C GLY A 499 -2.91 -9.55 -11.48
N LEU A 500 -2.49 -8.55 -12.24
CA LEU A 500 -1.44 -7.60 -11.91
C LEU A 500 -1.93 -6.34 -11.18
N LEU A 501 -3.22 -6.18 -10.89
CA LEU A 501 -3.72 -4.94 -10.28
C LEU A 501 -3.30 -4.77 -8.80
N ALA A 502 -2.71 -5.80 -8.18
CA ALA A 502 -2.33 -5.84 -6.75
C ALA A 502 -3.40 -5.21 -5.86
N ASP A 503 -3.09 -4.26 -4.97
CA ASP A 503 -4.07 -3.64 -4.04
C ASP A 503 -4.02 -2.11 -4.03
N GLY A 504 -3.30 -1.49 -4.98
CA GLY A 504 -2.89 -0.09 -4.91
C GLY A 504 -3.39 0.78 -6.07
N LYS A 505 -2.53 1.70 -6.53
CA LYS A 505 -2.83 2.71 -7.58
C LYS A 505 -3.43 2.10 -8.86
N ALA A 506 -3.03 0.87 -9.24
CA ALA A 506 -3.58 0.18 -10.41
C ALA A 506 -5.08 -0.09 -10.30
N ARG A 507 -5.58 -0.44 -9.09
CA ARG A 507 -7.02 -0.60 -8.85
C ARG A 507 -7.76 0.73 -8.95
N LEU A 508 -7.18 1.84 -8.48
CA LEU A 508 -7.79 3.16 -8.65
C LEU A 508 -7.81 3.59 -10.12
N ALA A 509 -6.76 3.30 -10.88
CA ALA A 509 -6.74 3.52 -12.34
C ALA A 509 -7.81 2.68 -13.05
N ALA A 510 -7.97 1.42 -12.65
CA ALA A 510 -9.04 0.55 -13.11
C ALA A 510 -10.43 1.10 -12.77
N ALA A 511 -10.64 1.55 -11.52
CA ALA A 511 -11.90 2.14 -11.08
C ALA A 511 -12.31 3.34 -11.94
N ARG A 512 -11.37 4.25 -12.27
CA ARG A 512 -11.65 5.37 -13.19
C ARG A 512 -12.17 4.88 -14.54
N THR A 513 -11.49 3.88 -15.12
CA THR A 513 -11.88 3.29 -16.41
C THR A 513 -13.27 2.65 -16.33
N LEU A 514 -13.54 1.91 -15.26
CA LEU A 514 -14.82 1.24 -15.05
C LEU A 514 -15.99 2.22 -14.86
N ILE A 515 -15.76 3.34 -14.15
CA ILE A 515 -16.74 4.44 -14.06
C ILE A 515 -17.04 4.99 -15.44
N LEU A 516 -16.03 5.25 -16.27
CA LEU A 516 -16.18 5.74 -17.64
C LEU A 516 -16.82 4.73 -18.59
N ALA A 517 -16.69 3.43 -18.31
CA ALA A 517 -17.35 2.36 -19.04
C ALA A 517 -18.79 2.05 -18.55
N GLY A 518 -19.16 2.53 -17.35
CA GLY A 518 -20.47 2.26 -16.74
C GLY A 518 -20.53 0.97 -15.91
N GLU A 519 -19.38 0.34 -15.63
CA GLU A 519 -19.25 -0.88 -14.84
C GLU A 519 -19.11 -0.56 -13.34
N LEU A 520 -20.17 0.03 -12.79
CA LEU A 520 -20.12 0.74 -11.50
C LEU A 520 -19.89 -0.18 -10.29
N GLU A 521 -20.40 -1.42 -10.33
CA GLU A 521 -20.20 -2.39 -9.24
C GLU A 521 -18.74 -2.81 -9.11
N GLU A 522 -18.11 -3.14 -10.25
CA GLU A 522 -16.70 -3.52 -10.30
C GLU A 522 -15.81 -2.32 -9.97
N ALA A 523 -16.20 -1.10 -10.37
CA ALA A 523 -15.50 0.13 -9.98
C ALA A 523 -15.50 0.32 -8.45
N LEU A 524 -16.65 0.15 -7.79
CA LEU A 524 -16.78 0.23 -6.33
C LEU A 524 -15.98 -0.86 -5.63
N ASP A 525 -15.98 -2.09 -6.16
CA ASP A 525 -15.13 -3.17 -5.63
C ASP A 525 -13.66 -2.75 -5.65
N GLN A 526 -13.16 -2.18 -6.76
CA GLN A 526 -11.77 -1.73 -6.85
C GLN A 526 -11.44 -0.65 -5.80
N ILE A 527 -12.34 0.32 -5.58
CA ILE A 527 -12.15 1.39 -4.57
C ILE A 527 -12.12 0.79 -3.16
N GLN A 528 -13.06 -0.09 -2.85
CA GLN A 528 -13.18 -0.68 -1.51
C GLN A 528 -12.04 -1.65 -1.18
N ILE A 529 -11.52 -2.39 -2.16
CA ILE A 529 -10.30 -3.20 -1.98
C ILE A 529 -9.14 -2.31 -1.51
N VAL A 530 -8.97 -1.14 -2.14
CA VAL A 530 -7.92 -0.19 -1.75
C VAL A 530 -8.16 0.35 -0.34
N GLN A 531 -9.39 0.76 -0.01
CA GLN A 531 -9.73 1.24 1.33
C GLN A 531 -9.47 0.19 2.43
N LEU A 532 -9.78 -1.09 2.17
CA LEU A 532 -9.64 -2.18 3.13
C LEU A 532 -8.18 -2.66 3.28
N ARG A 533 -7.38 -2.63 2.21
CA ARG A 533 -6.01 -3.19 2.23
C ARG A 533 -4.91 -2.14 2.41
N ARG A 534 -5.19 -0.89 2.02
CA ARG A 534 -4.23 0.22 1.92
C ARG A 534 -4.71 1.44 2.71
N SER A 535 -5.46 1.21 3.79
CA SER A 535 -5.95 2.23 4.72
C SER A 535 -4.84 3.13 5.29
N GLN A 536 -3.58 2.68 5.25
CA GLN A 536 -2.42 3.46 5.67
C GLN A 536 -1.57 4.03 4.51
N SER A 537 -1.70 3.50 3.28
CA SER A 537 -0.81 3.82 2.15
C SER A 537 -1.06 5.18 1.48
N ARG A 538 -1.84 6.06 2.13
CA ARG A 538 -2.05 7.46 1.72
C ARG A 538 -2.66 7.64 0.32
N LEU A 539 -3.59 6.77 -0.06
CA LEU A 539 -4.28 6.82 -1.35
C LEU A 539 -5.59 7.64 -1.31
N GLU A 540 -5.88 8.29 -0.18
CA GLU A 540 -7.20 8.90 0.07
C GLU A 540 -7.50 10.11 -0.80
N ALA A 541 -6.50 10.93 -1.10
CA ALA A 541 -6.66 12.02 -2.05
C ALA A 541 -7.03 11.49 -3.43
N GLU A 542 -6.46 10.34 -3.84
CA GLU A 542 -6.81 9.73 -5.10
C GLU A 542 -8.20 9.09 -5.07
N ILE A 543 -8.57 8.42 -3.97
CA ILE A 543 -9.93 7.89 -3.77
C ILE A 543 -10.97 9.02 -3.90
N ASN A 544 -10.75 10.17 -3.25
CA ASN A 544 -11.66 11.31 -3.35
C ASN A 544 -11.79 11.83 -4.80
N ARG A 545 -10.69 11.85 -5.59
CA ARG A 545 -10.74 12.23 -7.01
C ARG A 545 -11.51 11.22 -7.87
N VAL A 546 -11.31 9.92 -7.64
CA VAL A 546 -12.09 8.87 -8.32
C VAL A 546 -13.56 8.94 -7.95
N LEU A 547 -13.89 9.20 -6.68
CA LEU A 547 -15.28 9.40 -6.24
C LEU A 547 -15.88 10.68 -6.83
N ARG A 548 -15.12 11.76 -7.01
CA ARG A 548 -15.59 12.94 -7.76
C ARG A 548 -15.91 12.61 -9.23
N LEU A 549 -15.20 11.66 -9.86
CA LEU A 549 -15.54 11.17 -11.20
C LEU A 549 -16.89 10.44 -11.22
N ALA A 550 -17.30 9.82 -10.12
CA ALA A 550 -18.57 9.10 -10.01
C ALA A 550 -19.79 9.99 -10.31
N ALA A 551 -19.68 11.31 -10.11
CA ALA A 551 -20.72 12.30 -10.44
C ALA A 551 -20.98 12.47 -11.96
N THR A 552 -20.14 11.88 -12.81
CA THR A 552 -20.42 11.77 -14.27
C THR A 552 -21.53 10.76 -14.57
N ARG A 553 -21.96 9.98 -13.57
CA ARG A 553 -23.02 8.99 -13.68
C ARG A 553 -24.27 9.40 -12.89
N PRO A 554 -25.47 9.03 -13.35
CA PRO A 554 -26.70 9.26 -12.61
C PRO A 554 -26.68 8.62 -11.22
N ALA A 555 -27.19 9.33 -10.21
CA ALA A 555 -27.32 8.83 -8.83
C ALA A 555 -28.08 7.49 -8.75
N ALA A 556 -29.11 7.31 -9.58
CA ALA A 556 -29.91 6.09 -9.64
C ALA A 556 -29.09 4.84 -10.02
N ASP A 557 -28.03 4.99 -10.83
CA ASP A 557 -27.17 3.85 -11.18
C ASP A 557 -26.33 3.40 -9.98
N TRP A 558 -25.87 4.35 -9.16
CA TRP A 558 -25.13 4.09 -7.92
C TRP A 558 -26.03 3.54 -6.80
N GLU A 559 -27.27 4.02 -6.72
CA GLU A 559 -28.28 3.50 -5.79
C GLU A 559 -28.49 2.00 -5.99
N ARG A 560 -28.58 1.53 -7.25
CA ARG A 560 -28.67 0.09 -7.58
C ARG A 560 -27.45 -0.71 -7.09
N VAL A 561 -26.25 -0.12 -7.10
CA VAL A 561 -25.06 -0.81 -6.57
C VAL A 561 -25.15 -0.99 -5.05
N ILE A 562 -25.60 0.05 -4.34
CA ILE A 562 -25.83 -0.02 -2.88
C ILE A 562 -26.91 -1.05 -2.57
N GLU A 563 -28.01 -1.03 -3.34
CA GLU A 563 -29.13 -1.97 -3.19
C GLU A 563 -28.66 -3.41 -3.30
N ARG A 564 -27.88 -3.75 -4.34
CA ARG A 564 -27.35 -5.09 -4.53
C ARG A 564 -26.46 -5.54 -3.36
N ARG A 565 -25.67 -4.63 -2.76
CA ARG A 565 -24.86 -4.96 -1.57
C ARG A 565 -25.72 -5.24 -0.33
N VAL A 566 -26.76 -4.43 -0.11
CA VAL A 566 -27.74 -4.67 0.98
C VAL A 566 -28.42 -6.02 0.78
N GLN A 567 -28.91 -6.29 -0.44
CA GLN A 567 -29.52 -7.59 -0.79
C GLN A 567 -28.54 -8.74 -0.59
N ARG A 568 -27.23 -8.54 -0.81
CA ARG A 568 -26.13 -9.49 -0.54
C ARG A 568 -25.82 -9.79 0.92
N GLY A 569 -26.40 -9.02 1.85
CA GLY A 569 -26.04 -9.08 3.26
C GLY A 569 -24.67 -8.44 3.57
N ALA A 570 -24.11 -7.68 2.63
CA ALA A 570 -22.83 -6.98 2.78
C ALA A 570 -23.05 -5.57 3.36
N THR A 571 -23.62 -5.48 4.56
CA THR A 571 -24.11 -4.23 5.15
C THR A 571 -22.99 -3.22 5.41
N LYS A 572 -21.81 -3.64 5.86
CA LYS A 572 -20.66 -2.74 6.07
C LYS A 572 -20.12 -2.19 4.75
N LEU A 573 -20.03 -3.03 3.72
CA LEU A 573 -19.63 -2.57 2.38
C LEU A 573 -20.69 -1.64 1.76
N ALA A 574 -21.98 -1.88 2.02
CA ALA A 574 -23.05 -0.98 1.60
C ALA A 574 -22.97 0.37 2.33
N GLN A 575 -22.68 0.39 3.63
CA GLN A 575 -22.51 1.61 4.42
C GLN A 575 -21.31 2.45 3.93
N MET A 576 -20.18 1.80 3.65
CA MET A 576 -18.99 2.47 3.09
C MET A 576 -19.32 3.08 1.71
N ALA A 577 -19.91 2.30 0.81
CA ALA A 577 -20.31 2.78 -0.52
C ALA A 577 -21.32 3.94 -0.44
N ALA A 578 -22.30 3.84 0.46
CA ALA A 578 -23.30 4.89 0.68
C ALA A 578 -22.66 6.19 1.15
N ARG A 579 -21.71 6.15 2.10
CA ARG A 579 -21.00 7.35 2.56
C ARG A 579 -20.14 7.97 1.48
N ASP A 580 -19.34 7.16 0.78
CA ASP A 580 -18.48 7.62 -0.29
C ASP A 580 -19.28 8.27 -1.43
N LEU A 581 -20.39 7.64 -1.85
CA LEU A 581 -21.22 8.20 -2.92
C LEU A 581 -22.02 9.42 -2.45
N ALA A 582 -22.53 9.42 -1.21
CA ALA A 582 -23.20 10.57 -0.60
C ALA A 582 -22.30 11.82 -0.51
N ASP A 583 -20.99 11.64 -0.39
CA ASP A 583 -20.02 12.73 -0.33
C ASP A 583 -19.79 13.39 -1.70
N PHE A 584 -19.87 12.65 -2.81
CA PHE A 584 -19.37 13.13 -4.10
C PHE A 584 -20.38 13.14 -5.24
N VAL A 585 -21.47 12.38 -5.14
CA VAL A 585 -22.49 12.27 -6.20
C VAL A 585 -23.72 13.10 -5.81
N PRO A 586 -24.14 14.09 -6.61
CA PRO A 586 -25.34 14.86 -6.33
C PRO A 586 -26.60 13.98 -6.44
N GLY A 587 -27.59 14.21 -5.58
CA GLY A 587 -28.88 13.48 -5.62
C GLY A 587 -28.89 12.13 -4.88
N MET A 588 -27.88 11.84 -4.04
CA MET A 588 -27.82 10.61 -3.25
C MET A 588 -28.68 10.61 -1.98
N ASP A 589 -29.52 11.63 -1.75
CA ASP A 589 -30.42 11.69 -0.60
C ASP A 589 -31.68 10.84 -0.78
N THR A 590 -31.51 9.52 -0.94
CA THR A 590 -32.61 8.57 -1.15
C THR A 590 -32.92 7.77 0.13
N PRO A 591 -34.13 7.20 0.27
CA PRO A 591 -34.47 6.35 1.42
C PRO A 591 -33.50 5.19 1.63
N LEU A 592 -33.06 4.53 0.55
CA LEU A 592 -32.11 3.42 0.60
C LEU A 592 -30.75 3.88 1.11
N VAL A 593 -30.23 5.01 0.63
CA VAL A 593 -28.94 5.56 1.06
C VAL A 593 -29.01 5.97 2.54
N ARG A 594 -30.11 6.64 2.96
CA ARG A 594 -30.34 6.98 4.37
C ARG A 594 -30.38 5.73 5.25
N GLN A 595 -31.02 4.65 4.79
CA GLN A 595 -31.05 3.37 5.50
C GLN A 595 -29.65 2.75 5.62
N ALA A 596 -28.88 2.71 4.53
CA ALA A 596 -27.53 2.15 4.51
C ALA A 596 -26.54 2.93 5.41
N LEU A 597 -26.70 4.26 5.50
CA LEU A 597 -25.91 5.10 6.40
C LEU A 597 -26.23 4.89 7.88
N GLY A 598 -27.44 4.42 8.21
CA GLY A 598 -27.92 4.21 9.56
C GLY A 598 -28.40 5.49 10.26
N ILE A 599 -28.58 5.42 11.58
CA ILE A 599 -29.07 6.56 12.38
C ILE A 599 -28.00 7.67 12.40
N ARG A 600 -28.39 8.88 11.99
CA ARG A 600 -27.55 10.07 12.02
C ARG A 600 -28.04 11.03 13.09
N LYS A 601 -27.13 11.55 13.90
CA LYS A 601 -27.40 12.64 14.85
C LYS A 601 -26.81 13.92 14.25
N PRO A 602 -27.63 14.91 13.86
CA PRO A 602 -27.12 16.15 13.30
C PRO A 602 -26.14 16.83 14.24
N ILE A 603 -24.98 17.20 13.72
CA ILE A 603 -23.94 17.95 14.40
C ILE A 603 -23.96 19.36 13.80
N LYS A 604 -24.12 20.37 14.66
CA LYS A 604 -24.00 21.77 14.25
C LYS A 604 -22.63 22.29 14.68
N PRO A 605 -21.71 22.57 13.74
CA PRO A 605 -20.40 23.15 14.08
C PRO A 605 -20.56 24.45 14.86
N ASP A 606 -19.96 24.52 16.06
CA ASP A 606 -19.93 25.75 16.88
C ASP A 606 -18.66 26.56 16.55
N ALA A 607 -18.83 27.85 16.28
CA ALA A 607 -17.72 28.78 16.06
C ALA A 607 -16.74 28.85 17.24
N ARG A 608 -17.20 28.53 18.46
CA ARG A 608 -16.36 28.45 19.66
C ARG A 608 -15.25 27.42 19.52
N TRP A 609 -15.51 26.24 18.94
CA TRP A 609 -14.51 25.17 18.80
C TRP A 609 -13.34 25.62 17.90
N ILE A 610 -13.67 26.32 16.80
CA ILE A 610 -12.67 26.90 15.90
C ILE A 610 -11.91 28.05 16.57
N LYS A 611 -12.59 28.87 17.38
CA LYS A 611 -11.95 29.96 18.13
C LYS A 611 -10.95 29.43 19.17
N GLU A 612 -11.28 28.33 19.85
CA GLU A 612 -10.40 27.67 20.82
C GLU A 612 -9.16 27.08 20.13
N LEU A 613 -9.32 26.44 18.96
CA LEU A 613 -8.17 26.02 18.14
C LEU A 613 -7.34 27.21 17.68
N LEU A 614 -7.97 28.26 17.15
CA LEU A 614 -7.24 29.45 16.66
C LEU A 614 -6.42 30.11 17.76
N ALA A 615 -6.89 30.10 19.02
CA ALA A 615 -6.18 30.70 20.15
C ALA A 615 -4.80 30.06 20.41
N THR A 616 -4.57 28.82 19.98
CA THR A 616 -3.28 28.12 20.13
C THR A 616 -2.36 28.27 18.93
N LEU A 617 -2.76 29.07 17.93
CA LEU A 617 -2.04 29.26 16.66
C LEU A 617 -1.60 30.73 16.50
N PRO A 618 -0.51 31.17 17.17
CA PRO A 618 -0.12 32.58 17.18
C PRO A 618 0.43 33.11 15.83
N ALA A 619 1.13 32.29 15.05
CA ALA A 619 1.77 32.71 13.79
C ALA A 619 0.75 32.98 12.68
N ILE A 620 -0.39 32.28 12.66
CA ILE A 620 -1.42 32.45 11.61
C ILE A 620 -2.39 33.62 11.89
N GLN A 621 -2.39 34.24 13.09
CA GLN A 621 -3.42 35.22 13.51
C GLN A 621 -3.71 36.31 12.47
N LYS A 622 -2.67 36.86 11.82
CA LYS A 622 -2.80 37.93 10.82
C LYS A 622 -3.54 37.51 9.55
N SER A 623 -3.53 36.22 9.21
CA SER A 623 -4.12 35.66 7.99
C SER A 623 -5.23 34.63 8.26
N ALA A 624 -5.53 34.31 9.52
CA ALA A 624 -6.56 33.34 9.89
C ALA A 624 -7.93 33.68 9.32
N GLY A 625 -8.28 34.97 9.25
CA GLY A 625 -9.52 35.44 8.63
C GLY A 625 -9.67 35.00 7.17
N ASN A 626 -8.58 34.91 6.41
CA ASN A 626 -8.61 34.46 5.02
C ASN A 626 -8.95 32.96 4.94
N VAL A 627 -8.39 32.15 5.83
CA VAL A 627 -8.68 30.71 5.91
C VAL A 627 -10.13 30.47 6.30
N LEU A 628 -10.61 31.16 7.35
CA LEU A 628 -11.98 31.04 7.82
C LEU A 628 -13.00 31.49 6.78
N ALA A 629 -12.76 32.61 6.10
CA ALA A 629 -13.63 33.11 5.04
C ALA A 629 -13.65 32.15 3.83
N ARG A 630 -12.49 31.61 3.44
CA ARG A 630 -12.39 30.68 2.31
C ARG A 630 -13.05 29.32 2.58
N LEU A 631 -13.03 28.87 3.83
CA LEU A 631 -13.61 27.58 4.24
C LEU A 631 -15.01 27.69 4.84
N ALA A 632 -15.63 28.87 4.80
CA ALA A 632 -17.01 29.05 5.22
C ALA A 632 -17.94 28.16 4.39
N ARG A 633 -18.97 27.61 5.04
CA ARG A 633 -19.97 26.75 4.37
C ARG A 633 -20.71 27.56 3.30
N PRO A 634 -20.71 27.12 2.04
CA PRO A 634 -21.54 27.73 1.01
C PRO A 634 -23.03 27.65 1.34
N ASP A 635 -23.82 28.58 0.82
CA ASP A 635 -25.29 28.58 0.99
C ASP A 635 -26.01 27.55 0.10
N ASP A 636 -25.34 27.12 -0.98
CA ASP A 636 -25.81 26.15 -1.96
C ASP A 636 -25.11 24.79 -1.79
N ASP A 637 -25.87 23.70 -1.92
CA ASP A 637 -25.41 22.31 -1.82
C ASP A 637 -25.01 21.70 -3.18
N SER A 638 -24.88 22.53 -4.23
CA SER A 638 -24.54 22.05 -5.56
C SER A 638 -23.12 21.49 -5.67
N LEU A 639 -22.93 20.64 -6.67
CA LEU A 639 -21.61 20.16 -7.07
C LEU A 639 -20.67 21.32 -7.47
N ALA A 640 -21.23 22.41 -8.01
CA ALA A 640 -20.47 23.61 -8.36
C ALA A 640 -19.94 24.35 -7.11
N ALA A 641 -20.76 24.50 -6.08
CA ALA A 641 -20.33 25.08 -4.81
C ALA A 641 -19.25 24.21 -4.14
N ALA A 642 -19.44 22.89 -4.13
CA ALA A 642 -18.45 21.92 -3.62
C ALA A 642 -17.10 22.01 -4.37
N ASP A 643 -17.16 22.05 -5.70
CA ASP A 643 -15.97 22.18 -6.55
C ASP A 643 -15.22 23.49 -6.31
N THR A 644 -15.94 24.60 -6.21
CA THR A 644 -15.36 25.94 -5.95
C THR A 644 -14.66 25.98 -4.60
N LEU A 645 -15.28 25.39 -3.58
CA LEU A 645 -14.73 25.29 -2.24
C LEU A 645 -13.41 24.49 -2.23
N ALA A 646 -13.38 23.34 -2.90
CA ALA A 646 -12.23 22.44 -2.88
C ALA A 646 -11.02 22.88 -3.73
N GLN A 647 -11.20 23.71 -4.77
CA GLN A 647 -10.12 23.97 -5.74
C GLN A 647 -9.05 24.98 -5.28
N GLU A 648 -9.44 25.98 -4.47
CA GLU A 648 -8.61 27.16 -4.18
C GLU A 648 -8.29 27.36 -2.70
N TRP A 649 -8.70 26.46 -1.82
CA TRP A 649 -8.57 26.67 -0.37
C TRP A 649 -7.13 26.95 0.08
N TRP A 650 -6.14 26.30 -0.55
CA TRP A 650 -4.71 26.43 -0.25
C TRP A 650 -4.17 27.85 -0.47
N THR A 651 -4.83 28.66 -1.32
CA THR A 651 -4.43 30.05 -1.59
C THR A 651 -4.63 30.97 -0.38
N ALA A 652 -5.44 30.52 0.60
CA ALA A 652 -5.61 31.23 1.86
C ALA A 652 -4.42 31.05 2.83
N LEU A 653 -3.54 30.08 2.57
CA LEU A 653 -2.35 29.83 3.38
C LEU A 653 -1.22 30.78 3.03
N VAL A 654 -0.44 31.17 4.03
CA VAL A 654 0.83 31.87 3.79
C VAL A 654 1.79 30.90 3.09
N PRO A 655 2.48 31.29 2.00
CA PRO A 655 3.45 30.42 1.35
C PRO A 655 4.58 30.00 2.29
N PRO A 656 5.02 28.73 2.30
CA PRO A 656 6.02 28.24 3.24
C PRO A 656 7.40 28.90 3.03
N ALA A 657 7.66 29.47 1.85
CA ALA A 657 8.88 30.23 1.58
C ALA A 657 8.88 31.62 2.26
N LYS A 658 7.69 32.17 2.58
CA LYS A 658 7.55 33.47 3.26
C LYS A 658 7.54 33.30 4.78
N ASP A 659 6.77 32.35 5.28
CA ASP A 659 6.65 32.05 6.70
C ASP A 659 6.24 30.59 6.89
N ARG A 660 7.16 29.77 7.39
CA ARG A 660 6.94 28.32 7.58
C ARG A 660 5.99 28.02 8.73
N ASP A 661 6.05 28.79 9.81
CA ASP A 661 5.25 28.56 11.01
C ASP A 661 3.81 28.99 10.77
N ALA A 662 3.60 30.14 10.12
CA ALA A 662 2.27 30.55 9.69
C ALA A 662 1.66 29.57 8.68
N HIS A 663 2.46 29.00 7.77
CA HIS A 663 1.99 27.97 6.85
C HIS A 663 1.54 26.69 7.59
N ALA A 664 2.36 26.20 8.51
CA ALA A 664 2.08 25.00 9.32
C ALA A 664 0.81 25.17 10.15
N GLN A 665 0.69 26.30 10.86
CA GLN A 665 -0.48 26.63 11.66
C GLN A 665 -1.73 26.87 10.81
N GLY A 666 -1.58 27.45 9.62
CA GLY A 666 -2.66 27.58 8.65
C GLY A 666 -3.18 26.23 8.16
N ALA A 667 -2.30 25.26 7.93
CA ALA A 667 -2.69 23.90 7.58
C ALA A 667 -3.47 23.20 8.72
N ILE A 668 -3.05 23.39 9.97
CA ILE A 668 -3.78 22.89 11.15
C ILE A 668 -5.17 23.53 11.27
N LEU A 669 -5.27 24.86 11.10
CA LEU A 669 -6.55 25.56 11.12
C LEU A 669 -7.48 25.06 10.01
N ALA A 670 -6.95 24.92 8.79
CA ALA A 670 -7.71 24.40 7.66
C ALA A 670 -8.21 22.97 7.90
N LEU A 671 -7.37 22.10 8.48
CA LEU A 671 -7.75 20.75 8.88
C LEU A 671 -8.89 20.78 9.91
N GLY A 672 -8.75 21.56 10.99
CA GLY A 672 -9.77 21.67 12.04
C GLY A 672 -11.12 22.18 11.51
N VAL A 673 -11.11 23.23 10.69
CA VAL A 673 -12.32 23.78 10.06
C VAL A 673 -12.95 22.75 9.12
N ALA A 674 -12.15 22.13 8.25
CA ALA A 674 -12.65 21.16 7.29
C ALA A 674 -13.22 19.91 7.97
N LEU A 675 -12.61 19.43 9.07
CA LEU A 675 -13.16 18.33 9.86
C LEU A 675 -14.49 18.71 10.52
N ALA A 676 -14.55 19.86 11.19
CA ALA A 676 -15.78 20.32 11.84
C ALA A 676 -16.94 20.41 10.83
N GLN A 677 -16.68 21.01 9.66
CA GLN A 677 -17.68 21.13 8.60
C GLN A 677 -18.01 19.78 7.96
N TYR A 678 -17.01 18.95 7.66
CA TYR A 678 -17.23 17.61 7.10
C TYR A 678 -18.15 16.78 8.00
N PHE A 679 -17.88 16.72 9.30
CA PHE A 679 -18.72 15.95 10.23
C PHE A 679 -20.11 16.57 10.41
N GLY A 680 -20.22 17.90 10.35
CA GLY A 680 -21.51 18.58 10.25
C GLY A 680 -22.33 18.11 9.05
N GLU A 681 -21.77 18.22 7.84
CA GLU A 681 -22.43 17.83 6.59
C GLU A 681 -22.67 16.31 6.49
N ALA A 682 -21.72 15.49 6.93
CA ALA A 682 -21.86 14.04 6.92
C ALA A 682 -22.96 13.53 7.89
N SER A 683 -23.29 14.32 8.91
CA SER A 683 -24.38 14.05 9.85
C SER A 683 -25.75 14.54 9.37
N ALA A 684 -25.79 15.37 8.33
CA ALA A 684 -26.99 15.94 7.72
C ALA A 684 -27.44 15.12 6.49
N ALA A 685 -28.33 15.68 5.66
CA ALA A 685 -28.72 15.09 4.39
C ALA A 685 -27.49 14.97 3.46
N PRO A 686 -27.36 13.89 2.66
CA PRO A 686 -26.28 13.72 1.69
C PRO A 686 -26.15 14.93 0.76
N SER A 687 -24.93 15.46 0.66
CA SER A 687 -24.59 16.63 -0.16
C SER A 687 -23.13 16.54 -0.64
N PRO A 688 -22.84 16.93 -1.89
CA PRO A 688 -21.47 17.09 -2.41
C PRO A 688 -20.57 18.01 -1.56
N ILE A 689 -21.14 18.90 -0.75
CA ILE A 689 -20.39 19.78 0.16
C ILE A 689 -19.60 18.95 1.20
N ALA A 690 -20.15 17.81 1.65
CA ALA A 690 -19.41 16.88 2.51
C ALA A 690 -18.13 16.38 1.82
N GLY A 691 -18.21 16.00 0.54
CA GLY A 691 -17.04 15.57 -0.24
C GLY A 691 -16.01 16.67 -0.43
N ALA A 692 -16.42 17.93 -0.61
CA ALA A 692 -15.49 19.07 -0.66
C ALA A 692 -14.69 19.21 0.64
N TYR A 693 -15.36 19.16 1.80
CA TYR A 693 -14.66 19.23 3.09
C TYR A 693 -13.83 17.99 3.39
N ARG A 694 -14.29 16.79 3.02
CA ARG A 694 -13.48 15.56 3.08
C ARG A 694 -12.23 15.67 2.23
N HIS A 695 -12.33 16.25 1.04
CA HIS A 695 -11.21 16.48 0.13
C HIS A 695 -10.21 17.46 0.75
N ILE A 696 -10.68 18.62 1.21
CA ILE A 696 -9.85 19.64 1.88
C ILE A 696 -9.18 19.09 3.14
N ALA A 697 -9.92 18.39 4.01
CA ALA A 697 -9.36 17.80 5.22
C ALA A 697 -8.26 16.77 4.88
N THR A 698 -8.44 15.99 3.81
CA THR A 698 -7.42 15.03 3.34
C THR A 698 -6.14 15.75 2.91
N GLU A 699 -6.28 16.84 2.17
CA GLU A 699 -5.17 17.65 1.67
C GLU A 699 -4.45 18.44 2.76
N ALA A 700 -5.21 19.09 3.64
CA ALA A 700 -4.70 19.79 4.79
C ALA A 700 -3.93 18.85 5.72
N LEU A 701 -4.43 17.61 5.91
CA LEU A 701 -3.73 16.59 6.68
C LEU A 701 -2.35 16.24 6.08
N HIS A 702 -2.23 16.19 4.75
CA HIS A 702 -0.93 15.99 4.10
C HIS A 702 0.03 17.16 4.32
N LEU A 703 -0.45 18.40 4.31
CA LEU A 703 0.36 19.57 4.67
C LEU A 703 0.77 19.53 6.15
N VAL A 704 -0.15 19.20 7.05
CA VAL A 704 0.10 19.01 8.48
C VAL A 704 1.21 17.98 8.70
N ARG A 705 1.16 16.84 8.02
CA ARG A 705 2.22 15.82 8.11
C ARG A 705 3.60 16.37 7.72
N ARG A 706 3.68 17.15 6.63
CA ARG A 706 4.93 17.74 6.16
C ARG A 706 5.48 18.76 7.15
N ALA A 707 4.59 19.42 7.87
CA ALA A 707 4.91 20.43 8.87
C ALA A 707 4.85 19.92 10.33
N ARG A 708 4.78 18.60 10.56
CA ARG A 708 4.49 18.02 11.89
C ARG A 708 5.46 18.46 12.97
N TYR A 709 6.73 18.63 12.61
CA TYR A 709 7.79 19.08 13.53
C TYR A 709 7.75 20.57 13.84
N GLN A 710 6.88 21.34 13.17
CA GLN A 710 6.64 22.77 13.43
C GLN A 710 5.33 23.01 14.21
N ILE A 711 4.60 21.95 14.57
CA ILE A 711 3.30 22.07 15.22
C ILE A 711 3.44 21.81 16.71
N GLU A 712 3.13 22.83 17.50
CA GLU A 712 3.19 22.78 18.97
C GLU A 712 2.16 21.81 19.58
N HIS A 713 2.53 21.21 20.72
CA HIS A 713 1.65 20.27 21.43
C HIS A 713 0.29 20.87 21.80
N THR A 714 0.25 22.15 22.15
CA THR A 714 -1.01 22.86 22.48
C THR A 714 -1.94 22.96 21.28
N ALA A 715 -1.40 23.10 20.07
CA ALA A 715 -2.20 23.11 18.84
C ALA A 715 -2.78 21.73 18.53
N ILE A 716 -1.98 20.67 18.74
CA ILE A 716 -2.44 19.28 18.62
C ILE A 716 -3.56 18.99 19.62
N ALA A 717 -3.35 19.31 20.90
CA ALA A 717 -4.37 19.10 21.94
C ALA A 717 -5.67 19.87 21.63
N ALA A 718 -5.58 21.10 21.13
CA ALA A 718 -6.76 21.88 20.72
C ALA A 718 -7.47 21.27 19.49
N LEU A 719 -6.73 20.74 18.52
CA LEU A 719 -7.31 20.01 17.39
C LEU A 719 -8.04 18.75 17.86
N LEU A 720 -7.44 17.98 18.78
CA LEU A 720 -8.10 16.82 19.39
C LEU A 720 -9.33 17.23 20.21
N GLY A 721 -9.28 18.34 20.94
CA GLY A 721 -10.42 18.90 21.65
C GLY A 721 -11.56 19.30 20.72
N LEU A 722 -11.26 19.85 19.54
CA LEU A 722 -12.26 20.07 18.49
C LEU A 722 -12.88 18.74 18.05
N VAL A 723 -12.08 17.70 17.81
CA VAL A 723 -12.57 16.38 17.38
C VAL A 723 -13.44 15.71 18.46
N GLU A 724 -13.14 15.92 19.75
CA GLU A 724 -14.01 15.45 20.86
C GLU A 724 -15.42 16.03 20.76
N ASN A 725 -15.57 17.29 20.37
CA ASN A 725 -16.88 17.92 20.16
C ASN A 725 -17.67 17.31 18.98
N LEU A 726 -17.01 16.51 18.12
CA LEU A 726 -17.61 15.80 16.99
C LEU A 726 -18.05 14.37 17.36
N ALA A 727 -18.03 13.99 18.64
CA ALA A 727 -18.41 12.66 19.14
C ALA A 727 -19.85 12.21 18.79
N GLY A 728 -20.71 13.12 18.32
CA GLY A 728 -22.03 12.77 17.77
C GLY A 728 -21.99 12.01 16.45
N ALA A 729 -20.83 11.97 15.77
CA ALA A 729 -20.64 11.30 14.49
C ALA A 729 -20.65 9.77 14.61
N PRO A 730 -20.90 9.04 13.50
CA PRO A 730 -20.72 7.59 13.48
C PRO A 730 -19.29 7.20 13.90
N GLU A 731 -19.19 6.31 14.89
CA GLU A 731 -17.91 5.93 15.50
C GLU A 731 -16.88 5.42 14.48
N TRP A 732 -17.30 4.61 13.51
CA TRP A 732 -16.40 4.10 12.48
C TRP A 732 -15.76 5.21 11.65
N LEU A 733 -16.50 6.29 11.37
CA LEU A 733 -16.01 7.41 10.57
C LEU A 733 -15.05 8.28 11.39
N LEU A 734 -15.38 8.51 12.66
CA LEU A 734 -14.52 9.24 13.60
C LEU A 734 -13.20 8.48 13.86
N ASP A 735 -13.27 7.17 14.08
CA ASP A 735 -12.12 6.26 14.23
C ASP A 735 -11.20 6.33 12.99
N THR A 736 -11.75 6.27 11.77
CA THR A 736 -10.95 6.40 10.54
C THR A 736 -10.20 7.74 10.47
N TRP A 737 -10.83 8.86 10.82
CA TRP A 737 -10.15 10.16 10.81
C TRP A 737 -9.13 10.31 11.93
N LEU A 738 -9.40 9.81 13.13
CA LEU A 738 -8.44 9.82 14.23
C LEU A 738 -7.20 8.97 13.91
N LEU A 739 -7.35 7.81 13.26
CA LEU A 739 -6.24 7.02 12.74
C LEU A 739 -5.40 7.77 11.70
N ARG A 740 -6.05 8.56 10.83
CA ARG A 740 -5.36 9.39 9.85
C ARG A 740 -4.60 10.54 10.50
N VAL A 741 -5.18 11.19 11.51
CA VAL A 741 -4.54 12.25 12.31
C VAL A 741 -3.33 11.70 13.06
N GLU A 742 -3.49 10.58 13.76
CA GLU A 742 -2.43 9.89 14.49
C GLU A 742 -1.21 9.63 13.58
N ARG A 743 -1.41 9.00 12.42
CA ARG A 743 -0.32 8.64 11.50
C ARG A 743 0.32 9.82 10.78
N SER A 744 -0.40 10.93 10.67
CA SER A 744 0.09 12.13 9.98
C SER A 744 0.96 12.96 10.90
N LEU A 745 0.61 13.01 12.19
CA LEU A 745 1.38 13.68 13.24
C LEU A 745 2.37 12.75 13.95
N ASP A 746 2.28 11.44 13.73
CA ASP A 746 3.06 10.40 14.42
C ASP A 746 2.96 10.48 15.95
N LEU A 747 1.75 10.76 16.45
CA LEU A 747 1.52 11.13 17.85
C LEU A 747 2.03 10.07 18.83
N GLU A 748 1.84 8.79 18.54
CA GLU A 748 2.34 7.73 19.42
C GLU A 748 3.87 7.70 19.46
N ALA A 749 4.56 8.01 18.35
CA ALA A 749 6.01 8.03 18.32
C ALA A 749 6.60 9.29 18.98
N GLU A 750 6.10 10.47 18.64
CA GLU A 750 6.61 11.74 19.16
C GLU A 750 6.38 11.89 20.68
N HIS A 751 5.30 11.28 21.20
CA HIS A 751 4.94 11.36 22.62
C HIS A 751 5.26 10.10 23.42
N GLY A 752 6.09 9.19 22.90
CA GLY A 752 6.55 8.02 23.65
C GLY A 752 5.44 7.08 24.10
N ALA A 753 4.40 6.90 23.27
CA ALA A 753 3.14 6.21 23.56
C ALA A 753 2.29 6.83 24.69
N TYR A 754 2.66 8.00 25.23
CA TYR A 754 1.90 8.70 26.25
C TYR A 754 0.89 9.69 25.65
N LEU A 755 -0.18 9.14 25.06
CA LEU A 755 -1.26 9.94 24.49
C LEU A 755 -2.21 10.50 25.56
N GLU A 756 -2.10 10.06 26.82
CA GLU A 756 -3.01 10.49 27.90
C GLU A 756 -2.88 11.97 28.22
N SER A 757 -1.67 12.54 28.18
CA SER A 757 -1.47 13.99 28.38
C SER A 757 -2.19 14.82 27.31
N LEU A 758 -2.16 14.37 26.06
CA LEU A 758 -2.82 15.03 24.93
C LEU A 758 -4.35 14.84 24.93
N THR A 759 -4.82 13.75 25.52
CA THR A 759 -6.24 13.35 25.51
C THR A 759 -6.91 13.53 26.86
N ALA A 760 -6.25 14.16 27.82
CA ALA A 760 -6.78 14.44 29.14
C ALA A 760 -8.08 15.24 29.03
N GLY A 761 -9.17 14.73 29.61
CA GLY A 761 -10.49 15.35 29.52
C GLY A 761 -11.23 15.11 28.20
N LEU A 762 -10.67 14.32 27.27
CA LEU A 762 -11.26 13.99 25.96
C LEU A 762 -11.63 12.48 25.90
N PRO A 763 -12.73 12.04 26.54
CA PRO A 763 -13.02 10.62 26.71
C PRO A 763 -13.26 9.87 25.41
N THR A 764 -13.85 10.51 24.39
CA THR A 764 -14.10 9.88 23.09
C THR A 764 -12.81 9.72 22.30
N VAL A 765 -12.01 10.78 22.21
CA VAL A 765 -10.71 10.77 21.54
C VAL A 765 -9.75 9.82 22.25
N SER A 766 -9.63 9.86 23.57
CA SER A 766 -8.78 8.94 24.35
C SER A 766 -9.12 7.46 24.08
N ARG A 767 -10.41 7.16 23.90
CA ARG A 767 -10.88 5.81 23.58
C ARG A 767 -10.53 5.38 22.15
N MET A 768 -10.63 6.27 21.18
CA MET A 768 -10.50 5.96 19.75
C MET A 768 -9.09 6.16 19.17
N LEU A 769 -8.34 7.15 19.69
CA LEU A 769 -6.98 7.46 19.25
C LEU A 769 -6.04 6.32 19.64
N ARG A 770 -5.41 5.72 18.64
CA ARG A 770 -4.54 4.56 18.82
C ARG A 770 -3.44 4.56 17.75
N GLY A 771 -2.20 4.44 18.20
CA GLY A 771 -1.07 4.20 17.32
C GLY A 771 -0.81 2.71 17.11
N ASP A 772 0.24 2.42 16.33
CA ASP A 772 0.55 1.06 15.87
C ASP A 772 0.76 0.07 17.01
N GLU A 773 1.31 0.51 18.14
CA GLU A 773 1.57 -0.36 19.28
C GLU A 773 0.26 -0.81 19.95
N ARG A 774 -0.66 0.14 20.21
CA ARG A 774 -1.99 -0.17 20.75
C ARG A 774 -2.81 -1.03 19.79
N ILE A 775 -2.77 -0.73 18.49
CA ILE A 775 -3.43 -1.55 17.45
C ILE A 775 -2.86 -2.98 17.46
N GLY A 776 -1.53 -3.11 17.51
CA GLY A 776 -0.87 -4.40 17.59
C GLY A 776 -1.29 -5.21 18.82
N TRP A 777 -1.45 -4.55 19.97
CA TRP A 777 -1.97 -5.21 21.17
C TRP A 777 -3.45 -5.62 21.04
N GLU A 778 -4.32 -4.73 20.57
CA GLU A 778 -5.75 -5.02 20.36
C GLU A 778 -5.94 -6.22 19.43
N LEU A 779 -5.13 -6.32 18.37
CA LEU A 779 -5.16 -7.44 17.43
C LEU A 779 -4.73 -8.75 18.09
N ARG A 780 -3.63 -8.76 18.85
CA ARG A 780 -3.18 -9.95 19.60
C ARG A 780 -4.24 -10.40 20.61
N PHE A 781 -4.87 -9.44 21.28
CA PHE A 781 -5.93 -9.70 22.24
C PHE A 781 -7.16 -10.31 21.54
N ALA A 782 -7.54 -9.81 20.35
CA ALA A 782 -8.61 -10.41 19.54
C ALA A 782 -8.31 -11.86 19.15
N HIS A 783 -7.07 -12.17 18.77
CA HIS A 783 -6.63 -13.54 18.50
C HIS A 783 -6.73 -14.45 19.73
N ASP A 784 -6.29 -13.97 20.90
CA ASP A 784 -6.35 -14.75 22.14
C ASP A 784 -7.80 -15.02 22.57
N LEU A 785 -8.70 -14.03 22.44
CA LEU A 785 -10.13 -14.21 22.67
C LEU A 785 -10.74 -15.26 21.72
N ALA A 786 -10.45 -15.14 20.42
CA ALA A 786 -10.97 -16.06 19.41
C ALA A 786 -10.45 -17.50 19.57
N ALA A 787 -9.27 -17.67 20.17
CA ALA A 787 -8.69 -18.98 20.44
C ALA A 787 -9.22 -19.65 21.72
N THR A 788 -9.95 -18.92 22.58
CA THR A 788 -10.38 -19.43 23.90
C THR A 788 -11.62 -20.32 23.78
N ASP A 789 -12.74 -19.78 23.30
CA ASP A 789 -14.01 -20.49 23.09
C ASP A 789 -14.92 -19.69 22.13
N ALA A 790 -15.87 -20.36 21.47
CA ALA A 790 -16.84 -19.76 20.56
C ALA A 790 -17.72 -18.69 21.24
N SER A 791 -17.96 -18.79 22.56
CA SER A 791 -18.68 -17.77 23.33
C SER A 791 -17.96 -16.40 23.37
N MET A 792 -16.65 -16.38 23.09
CA MET A 792 -15.83 -15.16 23.06
C MET A 792 -15.79 -14.50 21.68
N TYR A 793 -16.53 -15.03 20.69
CA TYR A 793 -16.56 -14.47 19.34
C TYR A 793 -17.02 -13.00 19.33
N GLU A 794 -18.10 -12.64 20.04
CA GLU A 794 -18.61 -11.27 20.03
C GLU A 794 -17.57 -10.23 20.52
N PRO A 795 -16.92 -10.41 21.68
CA PRO A 795 -15.78 -9.59 22.08
C PRO A 795 -14.62 -9.56 21.06
N ALA A 796 -14.26 -10.71 20.49
CA ALA A 796 -13.19 -10.79 19.49
C ALA A 796 -13.56 -10.05 18.19
N SER A 797 -14.81 -10.18 17.74
CA SER A 797 -15.40 -9.57 16.56
C SER A 797 -15.34 -8.05 16.65
N ALA A 798 -15.70 -7.46 17.80
CA ALA A 798 -15.60 -6.03 18.03
C ALA A 798 -14.14 -5.52 17.92
N MET A 799 -13.17 -6.28 18.42
CA MET A 799 -11.75 -5.91 18.33
C MET A 799 -11.17 -6.12 16.94
N PHE A 800 -11.56 -7.19 16.24
CA PHE A 800 -11.19 -7.40 14.84
C PHE A 800 -11.76 -6.30 13.96
N GLU A 801 -13.03 -5.94 14.10
CA GLU A 801 -13.67 -4.88 13.32
C GLU A 801 -12.90 -3.56 13.46
N ARG A 802 -12.59 -3.18 14.70
CA ARG A 802 -11.75 -2.00 14.95
C ARG A 802 -10.39 -2.18 14.25
N SER A 803 -9.71 -3.28 14.49
CA SER A 803 -8.37 -3.53 13.94
C SER A 803 -8.32 -3.50 12.40
N VAL A 804 -9.34 -3.98 11.70
CA VAL A 804 -9.42 -3.94 10.22
C VAL A 804 -9.32 -2.50 9.68
N ARG A 805 -9.92 -1.51 10.36
CA ARG A 805 -9.82 -0.10 9.96
C ARG A 805 -8.40 0.47 10.15
N ALA A 806 -7.61 -0.18 10.99
CA ALA A 806 -6.31 0.29 11.43
C ALA A 806 -5.13 -0.46 10.84
N THR A 807 -5.26 -1.69 10.36
CA THR A 807 -4.15 -2.46 9.80
C THR A 807 -4.15 -2.41 8.27
N GLU A 808 -2.96 -2.62 7.69
CA GLU A 808 -2.85 -2.95 6.27
C GLU A 808 -2.98 -4.46 6.06
N GLY A 809 -3.31 -4.83 4.83
CA GLY A 809 -3.44 -6.24 4.45
C GLY A 809 -4.76 -6.86 4.89
N GLY A 810 -5.19 -7.88 4.16
CA GLY A 810 -6.45 -8.58 4.42
C GLY A 810 -6.39 -9.58 5.58
N THR A 811 -5.25 -9.69 6.29
CA THR A 811 -5.01 -10.73 7.31
C THR A 811 -5.90 -10.56 8.54
N THR A 812 -6.14 -9.33 9.00
CA THR A 812 -7.05 -9.06 10.11
C THR A 812 -8.51 -9.41 9.74
N ALA A 813 -8.93 -9.08 8.53
CA ALA A 813 -10.27 -9.43 8.04
C ALA A 813 -10.42 -10.95 7.84
N LEU A 814 -9.36 -11.63 7.39
CA LEU A 814 -9.29 -13.09 7.31
C LEU A 814 -9.49 -13.72 8.69
N ALA A 815 -8.73 -13.26 9.70
CA ALA A 815 -8.84 -13.76 11.07
C ALA A 815 -10.27 -13.62 11.61
N TRP A 816 -10.91 -12.47 11.34
CA TRP A 816 -12.29 -12.22 11.72
C TRP A 816 -13.27 -13.17 11.04
N SER A 817 -13.13 -13.37 9.73
CA SER A 817 -13.97 -14.30 8.97
C SER A 817 -13.82 -15.74 9.44
N LEU A 818 -12.61 -16.16 9.84
CA LEU A 818 -12.38 -17.50 10.38
C LEU A 818 -13.00 -17.66 11.76
N ALA A 819 -12.88 -16.65 12.62
CA ALA A 819 -13.57 -16.63 13.92
C ALA A 819 -15.10 -16.69 13.73
N ALA A 820 -15.64 -15.96 12.74
CA ALA A 820 -17.06 -15.97 12.41
C ALA A 820 -17.53 -17.33 11.89
N ALA A 821 -16.74 -17.99 11.06
CA ALA A 821 -17.07 -19.32 10.54
C ALA A 821 -17.10 -20.40 11.65
N ASN A 822 -16.36 -20.19 12.74
CA ASN A 822 -16.35 -21.07 13.91
C ASN A 822 -17.47 -20.73 14.92
N ALA A 823 -18.13 -19.58 14.78
CA ALA A 823 -19.29 -19.19 15.58
C ALA A 823 -20.60 -19.73 14.97
N SER A 824 -21.64 -19.91 15.78
CA SER A 824 -22.91 -20.53 15.35
C SER A 824 -24.08 -19.52 15.29
N PRO A 825 -24.93 -19.56 14.23
CA PRO A 825 -24.80 -20.35 13.00
C PRO A 825 -23.97 -19.63 11.92
N PRO A 826 -23.04 -20.31 11.21
CA PRO A 826 -22.15 -19.69 10.21
C PRO A 826 -22.82 -18.85 9.11
N PRO A 827 -24.01 -19.22 8.56
CA PRO A 827 -24.70 -18.41 7.55
C PRO A 827 -25.14 -17.02 8.03
N SER A 828 -25.14 -16.75 9.34
CA SER A 828 -25.53 -15.45 9.90
C SER A 828 -24.46 -14.37 9.76
N HIS A 829 -23.26 -14.69 9.30
CA HIS A 829 -22.11 -13.78 9.26
C HIS A 829 -21.67 -13.37 7.85
N LEU A 830 -22.59 -13.38 6.86
CA LEU A 830 -22.32 -13.00 5.46
C LEU A 830 -21.62 -11.64 5.32
N ASP A 831 -21.95 -10.65 6.15
CA ASP A 831 -21.34 -9.32 6.12
C ASP A 831 -19.82 -9.38 6.33
N VAL A 832 -19.37 -10.13 7.35
CA VAL A 832 -17.95 -10.32 7.66
C VAL A 832 -17.25 -11.11 6.56
N HIS A 833 -17.89 -12.16 6.03
CA HIS A 833 -17.32 -12.95 4.94
C HIS A 833 -17.16 -12.14 3.65
N TRP A 834 -18.13 -11.29 3.31
CA TRP A 834 -18.02 -10.37 2.17
C TRP A 834 -16.88 -9.37 2.35
N LEU A 835 -16.80 -8.74 3.52
CA LEU A 835 -15.74 -7.78 3.83
C LEU A 835 -14.37 -8.46 3.76
N ALA A 836 -14.21 -9.65 4.35
CA ALA A 836 -12.96 -10.38 4.33
C ALA A 836 -12.58 -10.92 2.95
N ALA A 837 -13.56 -11.33 2.15
CA ALA A 837 -13.38 -11.74 0.76
C ALA A 837 -12.92 -10.56 -0.11
N LEU A 838 -13.50 -9.37 0.07
CA LEU A 838 -13.07 -8.17 -0.64
C LEU A 838 -11.71 -7.65 -0.15
N ALA A 839 -11.40 -7.78 1.14
CA ALA A 839 -10.07 -7.49 1.69
C ALA A 839 -9.01 -8.51 1.26
N ASN A 840 -9.41 -9.69 0.78
CA ASN A 840 -8.54 -10.74 0.24
C ASN A 840 -9.04 -11.19 -1.14
N PRO A 841 -9.00 -10.30 -2.15
CA PRO A 841 -9.56 -10.60 -3.47
C PRO A 841 -8.79 -11.72 -4.19
N THR A 842 -7.57 -12.02 -3.74
CA THR A 842 -6.66 -13.00 -4.34
C THR A 842 -5.95 -13.80 -3.25
N THR A 843 -5.35 -14.94 -3.62
CA THR A 843 -4.35 -15.71 -2.83
C THR A 843 -4.82 -16.32 -1.51
N VAL A 844 -6.01 -16.00 -1.02
CA VAL A 844 -6.56 -16.54 0.22
C VAL A 844 -7.97 -17.08 -0.02
N ALA A 845 -8.14 -18.40 0.00
CA ALA A 845 -9.41 -19.05 -0.32
C ALA A 845 -10.45 -18.97 0.79
N ALA A 846 -10.03 -18.97 2.06
CA ALA A 846 -10.92 -19.22 3.20
C ALA A 846 -12.13 -18.26 3.31
N PRO A 847 -12.00 -16.93 3.14
CA PRO A 847 -13.14 -16.03 3.19
C PRO A 847 -14.15 -16.28 2.06
N TRP A 848 -13.64 -16.53 0.84
CA TRP A 848 -14.49 -16.86 -0.31
C TRP A 848 -15.20 -18.20 -0.14
N LEU A 849 -14.58 -19.20 0.50
CA LEU A 849 -15.23 -20.47 0.82
C LEU A 849 -16.38 -20.30 1.82
N ALA A 850 -16.13 -19.59 2.93
CA ALA A 850 -17.17 -19.32 3.92
C ALA A 850 -18.33 -18.51 3.32
N LEU A 851 -18.01 -17.54 2.46
CA LEU A 851 -19.00 -16.78 1.71
C LEU A 851 -19.82 -17.66 0.75
N ALA A 852 -19.17 -18.53 -0.01
CA ALA A 852 -19.82 -19.44 -0.94
C ALA A 852 -20.79 -20.39 -0.22
N GLU A 853 -20.35 -20.99 0.89
CA GLU A 853 -21.18 -21.84 1.76
C GLU A 853 -22.39 -21.08 2.28
N GLY A 854 -22.19 -19.89 2.85
CA GLY A 854 -23.26 -19.05 3.37
C GLY A 854 -24.29 -18.66 2.32
N LEU A 855 -23.85 -18.26 1.12
CA LEU A 855 -24.74 -17.89 0.01
C LEU A 855 -25.53 -19.10 -0.51
N MET A 856 -24.90 -20.27 -0.65
CA MET A 856 -25.59 -21.50 -1.07
C MET A 856 -26.66 -21.92 -0.05
N LEU A 857 -26.32 -21.90 1.25
CA LEU A 857 -27.24 -22.28 2.33
C LEU A 857 -28.38 -21.28 2.55
N THR A 858 -28.22 -20.04 2.12
CA THR A 858 -29.27 -19.00 2.15
C THR A 858 -30.08 -18.92 0.86
N GLY A 859 -29.94 -19.90 -0.04
CA GLY A 859 -30.77 -20.01 -1.25
C GLY A 859 -30.29 -19.16 -2.42
N ARG A 860 -29.00 -18.84 -2.50
CA ARG A 860 -28.40 -18.00 -3.56
C ARG A 860 -27.33 -18.76 -4.36
N PRO A 861 -27.72 -19.83 -5.08
CA PRO A 861 -26.79 -20.76 -5.72
C PRO A 861 -25.85 -20.09 -6.73
N LYS A 862 -26.32 -19.13 -7.54
CA LYS A 862 -25.49 -18.45 -8.56
C LYS A 862 -24.37 -17.62 -7.95
N GLU A 863 -24.68 -16.85 -6.91
CA GLU A 863 -23.69 -16.04 -6.20
C GLU A 863 -22.75 -16.92 -5.38
N GLY A 864 -23.27 -17.99 -4.77
CA GLY A 864 -22.49 -19.02 -4.12
C GLY A 864 -21.49 -19.70 -5.06
N LEU A 865 -21.91 -20.05 -6.28
CA LEU A 865 -21.05 -20.63 -7.31
C LEU A 865 -19.94 -19.64 -7.73
N ALA A 866 -20.28 -18.37 -7.94
CA ALA A 866 -19.30 -17.35 -8.26
C ALA A 866 -18.26 -17.18 -7.13
N ALA A 867 -18.71 -17.15 -5.87
CA ALA A 867 -17.81 -17.12 -4.71
C ALA A 867 -16.95 -18.39 -4.60
N ALA A 868 -17.51 -19.56 -4.94
CA ALA A 868 -16.78 -20.83 -4.96
C ALA A 868 -15.68 -20.86 -6.03
N CYS A 869 -15.94 -20.30 -7.22
CA CYS A 869 -14.93 -20.15 -8.27
C CYS A 869 -13.75 -19.29 -7.76
N LYS A 870 -14.07 -18.11 -7.19
CA LYS A 870 -13.05 -17.23 -6.60
C LYS A 870 -12.24 -17.91 -5.48
N ALA A 871 -12.91 -18.69 -4.63
CA ALA A 871 -12.26 -19.46 -3.59
C ALA A 871 -11.24 -20.47 -4.14
N LEU A 872 -11.62 -21.22 -5.17
CA LEU A 872 -10.79 -22.24 -5.79
C LEU A 872 -9.64 -21.65 -6.59
N THR A 873 -9.88 -20.53 -7.28
CA THR A 873 -8.82 -19.75 -7.94
C THR A 873 -7.80 -19.21 -6.93
N ALA A 874 -8.27 -18.74 -5.76
CA ALA A 874 -7.40 -18.26 -4.69
C ALA A 874 -6.69 -19.38 -3.90
N ALA A 875 -7.17 -20.63 -3.97
CA ALA A 875 -6.60 -21.76 -3.26
C ALA A 875 -5.30 -22.26 -3.88
N THR A 876 -4.32 -22.56 -3.03
CA THR A 876 -3.10 -23.27 -3.44
C THR A 876 -3.44 -24.69 -3.91
N ALA A 877 -2.57 -25.30 -4.71
CA ALA A 877 -2.77 -26.67 -5.18
C ALA A 877 -3.01 -27.69 -4.04
N LYS A 878 -2.41 -27.46 -2.86
CA LYS A 878 -2.57 -28.33 -1.68
C LYS A 878 -3.95 -28.15 -1.01
N GLU A 879 -4.53 -26.95 -1.07
CA GLU A 879 -5.79 -26.63 -0.38
C GLU A 879 -7.04 -27.04 -1.16
N ARG A 880 -6.96 -27.14 -2.49
CA ARG A 880 -8.13 -27.34 -3.37
C ARG A 880 -8.95 -28.57 -3.05
N ALA A 881 -8.32 -29.70 -2.77
CA ALA A 881 -9.04 -30.94 -2.44
C ALA A 881 -9.87 -30.78 -1.15
N GLY A 882 -9.31 -30.13 -0.14
CA GLY A 882 -10.02 -29.80 1.11
C GLY A 882 -11.14 -28.80 0.90
N ALA A 883 -10.92 -27.77 0.08
CA ALA A 883 -11.92 -26.77 -0.28
C ALA A 883 -13.14 -27.39 -1.00
N ILE A 884 -12.90 -28.27 -1.98
CA ILE A 884 -13.96 -29.00 -2.70
C ILE A 884 -14.74 -29.90 -1.74
N ALA A 885 -14.04 -30.63 -0.87
CA ALA A 885 -14.68 -31.49 0.13
C ALA A 885 -15.60 -30.69 1.07
N LYS A 886 -15.16 -29.48 1.47
CA LYS A 886 -15.92 -28.58 2.33
C LYS A 886 -17.17 -28.00 1.65
N LEU A 887 -17.08 -27.63 0.37
CA LEU A 887 -18.20 -27.08 -0.41
C LEU A 887 -19.28 -28.12 -0.74
N LYS A 888 -18.91 -29.40 -0.85
CA LYS A 888 -19.78 -30.48 -1.34
C LYS A 888 -21.17 -30.57 -0.70
N PRO A 889 -21.34 -30.44 0.63
CA PRO A 889 -22.68 -30.47 1.24
C PRO A 889 -23.55 -29.29 0.80
N ALA A 890 -23.01 -28.07 0.83
CA ALA A 890 -23.73 -26.86 0.43
C ALA A 890 -24.03 -26.85 -1.07
N TRP A 891 -23.09 -27.33 -1.90
CA TRP A 891 -23.26 -27.46 -3.36
C TRP A 891 -24.45 -28.36 -3.73
N ARG A 892 -24.57 -29.51 -3.04
CA ARG A 892 -25.69 -30.45 -3.21
C ARG A 892 -27.00 -29.88 -2.70
N ALA A 893 -26.99 -29.27 -1.52
CA ALA A 893 -28.18 -28.66 -0.93
C ALA A 893 -28.73 -27.52 -1.81
N ALA A 894 -27.86 -26.76 -2.46
CA ALA A 894 -28.23 -25.67 -3.36
C ALA A 894 -28.63 -26.13 -4.79
N GLY A 895 -28.51 -27.43 -5.10
CA GLY A 895 -28.94 -27.98 -6.39
C GLY A 895 -28.13 -27.48 -7.60
N ILE A 896 -26.84 -27.20 -7.45
CA ILE A 896 -26.00 -26.69 -8.54
C ILE A 896 -25.81 -27.77 -9.62
N ALA A 897 -26.18 -27.45 -10.85
CA ALA A 897 -26.12 -28.37 -12.00
C ALA A 897 -24.69 -28.67 -12.47
N THR A 898 -23.77 -27.73 -12.29
CA THR A 898 -22.35 -27.93 -12.60
C THR A 898 -21.75 -29.06 -11.77
N PRO A 899 -21.09 -30.06 -12.41
CA PRO A 899 -20.39 -31.11 -11.68
C PRO A 899 -19.33 -30.53 -10.75
N ILE A 900 -19.31 -30.98 -9.49
CA ILE A 900 -18.33 -30.48 -8.52
C ILE A 900 -16.90 -30.97 -8.84
N ASP A 901 -16.78 -32.09 -9.54
CA ASP A 901 -15.49 -32.57 -10.06
C ASP A 901 -15.06 -31.72 -11.26
N GLY A 902 -13.85 -31.16 -11.19
CA GLY A 902 -13.37 -30.22 -12.20
C GLY A 902 -13.13 -30.85 -13.59
N ASP A 903 -12.78 -32.13 -13.66
CA ASP A 903 -12.54 -32.82 -14.94
C ASP A 903 -13.87 -33.15 -15.59
N VAL A 904 -14.84 -33.65 -14.81
CA VAL A 904 -16.20 -33.89 -15.29
C VAL A 904 -16.86 -32.59 -15.73
N ALA A 905 -16.64 -31.49 -15.01
CA ALA A 905 -17.11 -30.17 -15.43
C ALA A 905 -16.44 -29.71 -16.73
N PHE A 906 -15.15 -29.97 -16.93
CA PHE A 906 -14.47 -29.63 -18.19
C PHE A 906 -15.07 -30.38 -19.38
N GLU A 907 -15.29 -31.70 -19.26
CA GLU A 907 -15.89 -32.51 -20.31
C GLU A 907 -17.35 -32.12 -20.58
N ALA A 908 -18.14 -31.86 -19.53
CA ALA A 908 -19.50 -31.33 -19.67
C ALA A 908 -19.52 -29.97 -20.38
N GLY A 909 -18.55 -29.11 -20.07
CA GLY A 909 -18.34 -27.83 -20.73
C GLY A 909 -18.04 -27.97 -22.21
N ASN A 910 -17.09 -28.83 -22.59
CA ASN A 910 -16.75 -29.09 -23.99
C ASN A 910 -17.90 -29.71 -24.79
N ALA A 911 -18.64 -30.65 -24.18
CA ALA A 911 -19.83 -31.24 -24.79
C ALA A 911 -20.89 -30.16 -25.04
N ALA A 912 -21.13 -29.27 -24.07
CA ALA A 912 -22.06 -28.16 -24.24
C ALA A 912 -21.58 -27.15 -25.30
N VAL A 913 -20.28 -26.86 -25.42
CA VAL A 913 -19.74 -26.04 -26.53
C VAL A 913 -19.96 -26.71 -27.89
N ALA A 914 -19.75 -28.03 -28.00
CA ALA A 914 -19.96 -28.77 -29.25
C ALA A 914 -21.43 -28.81 -29.68
N GLU A 915 -22.35 -28.67 -28.73
CA GLU A 915 -23.80 -28.57 -28.94
C GLU A 915 -24.30 -27.11 -29.04
N ASP A 916 -23.40 -26.11 -29.13
CA ASP A 916 -23.71 -24.68 -29.12
C ASP A 916 -24.53 -24.19 -27.91
N ARG A 917 -24.50 -24.94 -26.79
CA ARG A 917 -25.12 -24.58 -25.51
C ARG A 917 -24.15 -23.78 -24.63
N PHE A 918 -23.88 -22.53 -25.00
CA PHE A 918 -22.79 -21.77 -24.38
C PHE A 918 -23.01 -21.34 -22.91
N GLU A 919 -24.24 -21.02 -22.49
CA GLU A 919 -24.51 -20.63 -21.09
C GLU A 919 -24.12 -21.72 -20.07
N PRO A 920 -24.63 -22.97 -20.16
CA PRO A 920 -24.17 -24.04 -19.28
C PRO A 920 -22.70 -24.38 -19.51
N ALA A 921 -22.19 -24.25 -20.76
CA ALA A 921 -20.78 -24.47 -21.04
C ALA A 921 -19.87 -23.52 -20.25
N ILE A 922 -20.19 -22.21 -20.23
CA ILE A 922 -19.42 -21.20 -19.49
C ILE A 922 -19.44 -21.50 -18.00
N GLU A 923 -20.60 -21.87 -17.44
CA GLU A 923 -20.70 -22.23 -16.01
C GLU A 923 -19.78 -23.41 -15.67
N HIS A 924 -19.86 -24.49 -16.46
CA HIS A 924 -19.04 -25.69 -16.28
C HIS A 924 -17.54 -25.42 -16.48
N LEU A 925 -17.19 -24.71 -17.55
CA LEU A 925 -15.79 -24.37 -17.86
C LEU A 925 -15.20 -23.41 -16.83
N ARG A 926 -15.98 -22.46 -16.29
CA ARG A 926 -15.50 -21.55 -15.24
C ARG A 926 -15.16 -22.30 -13.96
N TRP A 927 -16.01 -23.23 -13.54
CA TRP A 927 -15.70 -24.11 -12.41
C TRP A 927 -14.47 -25.00 -12.70
N ALA A 928 -14.39 -25.58 -13.90
CA ALA A 928 -13.26 -26.41 -14.30
C ALA A 928 -11.92 -25.65 -14.29
N VAL A 929 -11.91 -24.38 -14.74
CA VAL A 929 -10.76 -23.48 -14.68
C VAL A 929 -10.44 -23.14 -13.22
N ALA A 930 -11.43 -22.84 -12.38
CA ALA A 930 -11.18 -22.56 -10.97
C ALA A 930 -10.56 -23.76 -10.21
N CYS A 931 -10.97 -24.98 -10.53
CA CYS A 931 -10.38 -26.22 -9.99
C CYS A 931 -8.91 -26.41 -10.40
N GLU A 932 -8.51 -25.93 -11.58
CA GLU A 932 -7.14 -26.00 -12.05
C GLU A 932 -6.69 -24.71 -12.78
N PRO A 933 -6.46 -23.59 -12.05
CA PRO A 933 -6.21 -22.28 -12.65
C PRO A 933 -4.89 -22.20 -13.43
N GLY A 934 -4.00 -23.18 -13.25
CA GLY A 934 -2.74 -23.30 -14.00
C GLY A 934 -2.89 -23.98 -15.36
N ASN A 935 -4.06 -24.55 -15.67
CA ASN A 935 -4.27 -25.32 -16.89
C ASN A 935 -4.66 -24.43 -18.06
N ALA A 936 -3.67 -24.11 -18.91
CA ALA A 936 -3.85 -23.27 -20.09
C ALA A 936 -4.92 -23.81 -21.06
N LYS A 937 -5.10 -25.13 -21.18
CA LYS A 937 -6.12 -25.73 -22.06
C LYS A 937 -7.54 -25.41 -21.57
N ARG A 938 -7.80 -25.51 -20.26
CA ARG A 938 -9.10 -25.14 -19.68
C ARG A 938 -9.36 -23.65 -19.84
N ALA A 939 -8.36 -22.83 -19.54
CA ALA A 939 -8.45 -21.38 -19.70
C ALA A 939 -8.74 -20.98 -21.15
N HIS A 940 -8.07 -21.61 -22.11
CA HIS A 940 -8.32 -21.40 -23.54
C HIS A 940 -9.74 -21.79 -23.94
N ALA A 941 -10.23 -22.97 -23.52
CA ALA A 941 -11.60 -23.41 -23.81
C ALA A 941 -12.66 -22.45 -23.25
N LEU A 942 -12.50 -22.01 -21.99
CA LEU A 942 -13.37 -21.00 -21.38
C LEU A 942 -13.31 -19.67 -22.14
N ALA A 943 -12.10 -19.20 -22.48
CA ALA A 943 -11.93 -17.94 -23.19
C ALA A 943 -12.55 -17.96 -24.60
N VAL A 944 -12.46 -19.08 -25.32
CA VAL A 944 -13.12 -19.27 -26.62
C VAL A 944 -14.64 -19.26 -26.47
N ALA A 945 -15.20 -19.97 -25.47
CA ALA A 945 -16.64 -19.97 -25.21
C ALA A 945 -17.16 -18.57 -24.83
N LEU A 946 -16.42 -17.83 -24.01
CA LEU A 946 -16.73 -16.44 -23.67
C LEU A 946 -16.66 -15.51 -24.89
N ALA A 947 -15.62 -15.63 -25.71
CA ALA A 947 -15.47 -14.79 -26.90
C ALA A 947 -16.59 -15.03 -27.93
N ARG A 948 -16.97 -16.29 -28.17
CA ARG A 948 -18.06 -16.68 -29.07
C ARG A 948 -19.42 -16.11 -28.66
N THR A 949 -19.66 -15.92 -27.36
CA THR A 949 -20.97 -15.49 -26.83
C THR A 949 -21.17 -14.00 -26.70
N GLY A 950 -20.12 -13.19 -26.58
CA GLY A 950 -20.38 -11.91 -25.91
C GLY A 950 -19.18 -11.24 -25.31
N HIS A 951 -18.36 -12.05 -24.69
CA HIS A 951 -17.64 -11.67 -23.48
C HIS A 951 -16.15 -11.59 -23.76
N GLY A 952 -15.77 -10.97 -24.89
CA GLY A 952 -14.38 -10.90 -25.35
C GLY A 952 -13.43 -10.27 -24.33
N LEU A 953 -13.87 -9.24 -23.60
CA LEU A 953 -13.07 -8.62 -22.53
C LEU A 953 -12.82 -9.58 -21.36
N GLU A 954 -13.83 -10.35 -20.96
CA GLU A 954 -13.65 -11.39 -19.95
C GLU A 954 -12.73 -12.50 -20.47
N ALA A 955 -12.90 -12.93 -21.73
CA ALA A 955 -12.02 -13.91 -22.36
C ALA A 955 -10.54 -13.49 -22.35
N ILE A 956 -10.24 -12.20 -22.59
CA ILE A 956 -8.88 -11.65 -22.46
C ILE A 956 -8.37 -11.81 -21.02
N ARG A 957 -9.20 -11.47 -20.03
CA ARG A 957 -8.85 -11.58 -18.61
C ARG A 957 -8.47 -13.01 -18.21
N ILE A 958 -9.18 -14.00 -18.74
CA ILE A 958 -8.89 -15.43 -18.53
C ILE A 958 -7.57 -15.82 -19.20
N LEU A 959 -7.43 -15.55 -20.50
CA LEU A 959 -6.29 -16.01 -21.28
C LEU A 959 -4.99 -15.29 -20.90
N ALA A 960 -5.06 -14.03 -20.48
CA ALA A 960 -3.89 -13.22 -20.09
C ALA A 960 -3.15 -13.73 -18.84
N ALA A 961 -3.78 -14.62 -18.06
CA ALA A 961 -3.11 -15.32 -16.97
C ALA A 961 -2.05 -16.32 -17.47
N HIS A 962 -2.21 -16.85 -18.69
CA HIS A 962 -1.33 -17.86 -19.29
C HIS A 962 -0.51 -17.31 -20.46
N GLU A 963 -1.13 -16.50 -21.32
CA GLU A 963 -0.53 -16.00 -22.58
C GLU A 963 -0.66 -14.48 -22.65
N ARG A 964 -0.11 -13.77 -21.65
CA ARG A 964 -0.35 -12.33 -21.46
C ARG A 964 -0.16 -11.49 -22.72
N ALA A 965 1.01 -11.58 -23.37
CA ALA A 965 1.34 -10.73 -24.50
C ALA A 965 0.42 -10.96 -25.72
N ASP A 966 -0.03 -12.19 -25.94
CA ASP A 966 -0.80 -12.62 -27.11
C ASP A 966 -2.30 -12.68 -26.87
N ALA A 967 -2.77 -12.72 -25.61
CA ALA A 967 -4.18 -12.89 -25.27
C ALA A 967 -5.12 -11.92 -26.00
N PRO A 968 -4.87 -10.59 -26.05
CA PRO A 968 -5.70 -9.69 -26.84
C PRO A 968 -5.74 -10.05 -28.34
N ARG A 969 -4.60 -10.42 -28.93
CA ARG A 969 -4.52 -10.78 -30.36
C ARG A 969 -5.30 -12.07 -30.64
N ILE A 970 -5.15 -13.09 -29.80
CA ILE A 970 -5.83 -14.39 -29.94
C ILE A 970 -7.35 -14.21 -29.80
N ILE A 971 -7.80 -13.53 -28.74
CA ILE A 971 -9.24 -13.29 -28.55
C ILE A 971 -9.80 -12.39 -29.64
N GLY A 972 -9.04 -11.41 -30.11
CA GLY A 972 -9.39 -10.63 -31.30
C GLY A 972 -9.69 -11.52 -32.50
N ARG A 973 -8.84 -12.50 -32.81
CA ARG A 973 -9.06 -13.46 -33.90
C ARG A 973 -10.30 -14.33 -33.68
N VAL A 974 -10.53 -14.84 -32.46
CA VAL A 974 -11.74 -15.63 -32.15
C VAL A 974 -13.03 -14.82 -32.34
N LEU A 975 -13.01 -13.52 -32.00
CA LEU A 975 -14.15 -12.62 -32.24
C LEU A 975 -14.39 -12.41 -33.73
N VAL A 976 -13.34 -12.30 -34.54
CA VAL A 976 -13.44 -12.23 -36.02
C VAL A 976 -14.07 -13.50 -36.57
N ASP A 977 -13.59 -14.68 -36.16
CA ASP A 977 -14.11 -15.98 -36.60
C ASP A 977 -15.59 -16.18 -36.20
N SER A 978 -16.03 -15.52 -35.12
CA SER A 978 -17.42 -15.53 -34.64
C SER A 978 -18.30 -14.45 -35.28
N GLY A 979 -17.77 -13.66 -36.24
CA GLY A 979 -18.50 -12.59 -36.91
C GLY A 979 -18.74 -11.34 -36.05
N ARG A 980 -18.09 -11.22 -34.88
CA ARG A 980 -18.28 -10.12 -33.92
C ARG A 980 -17.28 -8.99 -34.17
N TYR A 981 -17.34 -8.43 -35.38
CA TYR A 981 -16.31 -7.53 -35.89
C TYR A 981 -16.12 -6.26 -35.05
N ALA A 982 -17.18 -5.61 -34.58
CA ALA A 982 -17.08 -4.37 -33.80
C ALA A 982 -16.27 -4.54 -32.50
N GLU A 983 -16.49 -5.64 -31.77
CA GLU A 983 -15.72 -5.96 -30.57
C GLU A 983 -14.31 -6.43 -30.90
N ALA A 984 -14.14 -7.17 -31.99
CA ALA A 984 -12.83 -7.57 -32.48
C ALA A 984 -11.95 -6.35 -32.78
N VAL A 985 -12.50 -5.30 -33.42
CA VAL A 985 -11.77 -4.05 -33.70
C VAL A 985 -11.22 -3.43 -32.41
N LEU A 986 -12.05 -3.31 -31.37
CA LEU A 986 -11.63 -2.73 -30.09
C LEU A 986 -10.41 -3.48 -29.50
N VAL A 987 -10.51 -4.80 -29.45
CA VAL A 987 -9.49 -5.68 -28.88
C VAL A 987 -8.22 -5.70 -29.74
N LEU A 988 -8.37 -5.86 -31.06
CA LEU A 988 -7.25 -5.90 -32.00
C LEU A 988 -6.53 -4.55 -32.08
N ARG A 989 -7.23 -3.42 -31.91
CA ARG A 989 -6.60 -2.10 -31.88
C ARG A 989 -5.76 -1.86 -30.63
N TYR A 990 -6.16 -2.40 -29.48
CA TYR A 990 -5.30 -2.46 -28.31
C TYR A 990 -4.07 -3.36 -28.57
N ALA A 991 -4.28 -4.52 -29.20
CA ALA A 991 -3.22 -5.45 -29.56
C ALA A 991 -2.24 -4.86 -30.60
N ALA A 992 -2.71 -3.98 -31.49
CA ALA A 992 -1.96 -3.42 -32.61
C ALA A 992 -0.69 -2.67 -32.21
N ARG A 993 -0.64 -2.16 -30.97
CA ARG A 993 0.55 -1.55 -30.36
C ARG A 993 1.74 -2.51 -30.30
N ARG A 994 1.47 -3.81 -30.37
CA ARG A 994 2.45 -4.91 -30.36
C ARG A 994 2.64 -5.55 -31.73
N PHE A 995 1.86 -5.19 -32.74
CA PHE A 995 1.99 -5.78 -34.06
C PHE A 995 3.35 -5.48 -34.67
N ARG A 996 3.92 -6.50 -35.31
CA ARG A 996 5.21 -6.46 -36.00
C ARG A 996 5.12 -7.00 -37.43
N SER A 997 4.08 -7.76 -37.73
CA SER A 997 3.88 -8.40 -39.02
C SER A 997 2.86 -7.64 -39.87
N ALA A 998 2.98 -7.74 -41.19
CA ALA A 998 1.97 -7.28 -42.12
C ALA A 998 0.63 -8.01 -41.94
N GLU A 999 0.66 -9.30 -41.56
CA GLU A 999 -0.53 -10.14 -41.35
C GLU A 999 -1.41 -9.64 -40.20
N ASP A 1000 -0.83 -9.27 -39.06
CA ASP A 1000 -1.60 -8.79 -37.92
C ASP A 1000 -2.32 -7.46 -38.24
N TRP A 1001 -1.65 -6.57 -38.97
CA TRP A 1001 -2.26 -5.33 -39.46
C TRP A 1001 -3.31 -5.59 -40.54
N ALA A 1002 -3.12 -6.61 -41.39
CA ALA A 1002 -4.10 -7.05 -42.37
C ALA A 1002 -5.39 -7.57 -41.70
N LEU A 1003 -5.24 -8.34 -40.61
CA LEU A 1003 -6.37 -8.81 -39.79
C LEU A 1003 -7.16 -7.63 -39.21
N LEU A 1004 -6.50 -6.63 -38.61
CA LEU A 1004 -7.19 -5.45 -38.09
C LEU A 1004 -7.85 -4.63 -39.22
N CYS A 1005 -7.18 -4.45 -40.37
CA CYS A 1005 -7.71 -3.70 -41.50
C CYS A 1005 -9.02 -4.30 -42.02
N THR A 1006 -9.00 -5.59 -42.34
CA THR A 1006 -10.16 -6.31 -42.89
C THR A 1006 -11.30 -6.42 -41.86
N THR A 1007 -10.96 -6.63 -40.58
CA THR A 1007 -11.94 -6.64 -39.48
C THR A 1007 -12.61 -5.28 -39.31
N ALA A 1008 -11.84 -4.19 -39.35
CA ALA A 1008 -12.36 -2.84 -39.24
C ALA A 1008 -13.26 -2.47 -40.42
N ALA A 1009 -12.90 -2.89 -41.64
CA ALA A 1009 -13.74 -2.70 -42.81
C ALA A 1009 -15.09 -3.44 -42.69
N ARG A 1010 -15.10 -4.67 -42.17
CA ARG A 1010 -16.34 -5.43 -41.91
C ARG A 1010 -17.17 -4.88 -40.75
N ALA A 1011 -16.55 -4.13 -39.85
CA ALA A 1011 -17.23 -3.40 -38.77
C ALA A 1011 -17.69 -1.98 -39.20
N ASP A 1012 -17.55 -1.63 -40.48
CA ASP A 1012 -17.77 -0.27 -41.01
C ASP A 1012 -16.98 0.83 -40.28
N ASN A 1013 -15.84 0.48 -39.69
CA ASN A 1013 -14.92 1.43 -39.07
C ASN A 1013 -13.83 1.83 -40.06
N ASP A 1014 -14.22 2.63 -41.06
CA ASP A 1014 -13.39 3.02 -42.20
C ASP A 1014 -12.06 3.67 -41.76
N ALA A 1015 -12.06 4.49 -40.70
CA ALA A 1015 -10.86 5.16 -40.21
C ALA A 1015 -9.81 4.20 -39.63
N VAL A 1016 -10.25 3.23 -38.82
CA VAL A 1016 -9.32 2.20 -38.30
C VAL A 1016 -8.87 1.27 -39.42
N ALA A 1017 -9.73 0.97 -40.39
CA ALA A 1017 -9.35 0.18 -41.57
C ALA A 1017 -8.24 0.87 -42.37
N VAL A 1018 -8.37 2.18 -42.63
CA VAL A 1018 -7.35 2.97 -43.33
C VAL A 1018 -6.04 3.03 -42.52
N GLU A 1019 -6.10 3.30 -41.21
CA GLU A 1019 -4.94 3.31 -40.32
C GLU A 1019 -4.18 1.97 -40.38
N ALA A 1020 -4.91 0.85 -40.26
CA ALA A 1020 -4.33 -0.47 -40.26
C ALA A 1020 -3.80 -0.89 -41.63
N GLY A 1021 -4.53 -0.58 -42.72
CA GLY A 1021 -4.12 -0.85 -44.09
C GLY A 1021 -2.83 -0.13 -44.48
N ARG A 1022 -2.69 1.15 -44.10
CA ARG A 1022 -1.43 1.91 -44.28
C ARG A 1022 -0.26 1.24 -43.57
N ASN A 1023 -0.46 0.78 -42.33
CA ASN A 1023 0.58 0.07 -41.59
C ASN A 1023 0.92 -1.28 -42.20
N ALA A 1024 -0.08 -2.05 -42.67
CA ALA A 1024 0.14 -3.31 -43.37
C ALA A 1024 0.98 -3.11 -44.65
N LEU A 1025 0.66 -2.10 -45.46
CA LEU A 1025 1.42 -1.77 -46.68
C LEU A 1025 2.83 -1.30 -46.38
N ARG A 1026 3.02 -0.46 -45.36
CA ARG A 1026 4.34 -0.02 -44.91
C ARG A 1026 5.24 -1.19 -44.49
N LEU A 1027 4.64 -2.26 -43.97
CA LEU A 1027 5.32 -3.51 -43.62
C LEU A 1027 5.39 -4.51 -44.79
N GLY A 1028 4.98 -4.11 -46.00
CA GLY A 1028 5.13 -4.90 -47.22
C GLY A 1028 3.96 -5.81 -47.57
N SER A 1029 2.77 -5.62 -46.98
CA SER A 1029 1.59 -6.39 -47.38
C SER A 1029 1.25 -6.17 -48.86
N THR A 1030 0.99 -7.26 -49.58
CA THR A 1030 0.41 -7.25 -50.93
C THR A 1030 -0.97 -7.91 -50.96
N ASP A 1031 -1.54 -8.15 -49.78
CA ASP A 1031 -2.84 -8.79 -49.64
C ASP A 1031 -3.93 -7.95 -50.30
N THR A 1032 -4.67 -8.60 -51.20
CA THR A 1032 -5.67 -7.93 -52.03
C THR A 1032 -6.91 -7.53 -51.23
N ASP A 1033 -7.27 -8.29 -50.19
CA ASP A 1033 -8.38 -7.94 -49.30
C ASP A 1033 -8.06 -6.66 -48.51
N VAL A 1034 -6.79 -6.50 -48.11
CA VAL A 1034 -6.30 -5.28 -47.45
C VAL A 1034 -6.35 -4.08 -48.39
N LEU A 1035 -5.93 -4.25 -49.65
CA LEU A 1035 -5.99 -3.18 -50.65
C LEU A 1035 -7.44 -2.79 -50.95
N MET A 1036 -8.37 -3.75 -51.03
CA MET A 1036 -9.80 -3.50 -51.22
C MET A 1036 -10.42 -2.75 -50.02
N ALA A 1037 -10.13 -3.21 -48.80
CA ALA A 1037 -10.57 -2.56 -47.56
C ALA A 1037 -10.04 -1.12 -47.46
N LEU A 1038 -8.75 -0.92 -47.75
CA LEU A 1038 -8.10 0.38 -47.73
C LEU A 1038 -8.66 1.31 -48.80
N ALA A 1039 -8.83 0.86 -50.05
CA ALA A 1039 -9.40 1.68 -51.12
C ALA A 1039 -10.84 2.13 -50.78
N THR A 1040 -11.65 1.22 -50.26
CA THR A 1040 -13.03 1.50 -49.84
C THR A 1040 -13.07 2.51 -48.69
N GLY A 1041 -12.25 2.30 -47.65
CA GLY A 1041 -12.15 3.21 -46.52
C GLY A 1041 -11.65 4.60 -46.91
N LEU A 1042 -10.61 4.69 -47.74
CA LEU A 1042 -10.07 5.97 -48.22
C LEU A 1042 -11.12 6.77 -48.99
N TYR A 1043 -11.87 6.13 -49.89
CA TYR A 1043 -12.97 6.80 -50.60
C TYR A 1043 -14.06 7.26 -49.62
N ARG A 1044 -14.51 6.39 -48.70
CA ARG A 1044 -15.56 6.74 -47.72
C ARG A 1044 -15.14 7.88 -46.81
N LEU A 1045 -13.86 8.03 -46.50
CA LEU A 1045 -13.34 9.15 -45.72
C LEU A 1045 -13.03 10.41 -46.55
N GLY A 1046 -13.17 10.36 -47.87
CA GLY A 1046 -12.88 11.49 -48.77
C GLY A 1046 -11.40 11.66 -49.14
N GLU A 1047 -10.55 10.69 -48.81
CA GLU A 1047 -9.11 10.67 -49.14
C GLU A 1047 -8.88 10.20 -50.60
N PHE A 1048 -9.49 10.90 -51.56
CA PHE A 1048 -9.63 10.45 -52.95
C PHE A 1048 -8.29 10.30 -53.69
N VAL A 1049 -7.28 11.10 -53.38
CA VAL A 1049 -5.96 11.04 -54.05
C VAL A 1049 -5.21 9.76 -53.69
N GLU A 1050 -5.28 9.35 -52.43
CA GLU A 1050 -4.66 8.09 -52.00
C GLU A 1050 -5.49 6.90 -52.46
N CYS A 1051 -6.83 7.01 -52.45
CA CYS A 1051 -7.73 6.02 -53.03
C CYS A 1051 -7.39 5.71 -54.50
N GLU A 1052 -7.12 6.74 -55.32
CA GLU A 1052 -6.70 6.58 -56.72
C GLU A 1052 -5.42 5.73 -56.84
N LYS A 1053 -4.42 5.99 -56.00
CA LYS A 1053 -3.14 5.24 -56.00
C LYS A 1053 -3.36 3.77 -55.65
N ILE A 1054 -4.15 3.49 -54.62
CA ILE A 1054 -4.46 2.11 -54.20
C ILE A 1054 -5.31 1.40 -55.26
N ALA A 1055 -6.30 2.08 -55.84
CA ALA A 1055 -7.12 1.54 -56.93
C ALA A 1055 -6.27 1.23 -58.17
N GLN A 1056 -5.27 2.05 -58.50
CA GLN A 1056 -4.32 1.79 -59.58
C GLN A 1056 -3.52 0.51 -59.33
N GLN A 1057 -3.09 0.27 -58.08
CA GLN A 1057 -2.40 -0.97 -57.70
C GLN A 1057 -3.30 -2.21 -57.85
N LEU A 1058 -4.57 -2.11 -57.44
CA LEU A 1058 -5.57 -3.19 -57.60
C LEU A 1058 -5.79 -3.56 -59.08
N ILE A 1059 -5.85 -2.56 -59.97
CA ILE A 1059 -6.09 -2.74 -61.41
C ILE A 1059 -4.81 -3.19 -62.15
N GLY A 1060 -3.65 -2.68 -61.73
CA GLY A 1060 -2.38 -2.83 -62.45
C GLY A 1060 -1.76 -4.23 -62.44
N ASN A 1061 -2.24 -5.11 -61.56
CA ASN A 1061 -1.74 -6.48 -61.47
C ASN A 1061 -2.44 -7.39 -62.52
N ARG A 1062 -1.69 -7.85 -63.53
CA ARG A 1062 -2.25 -8.61 -64.69
C ARG A 1062 -2.84 -9.98 -64.32
N SER A 1063 -2.53 -10.48 -63.13
CA SER A 1063 -3.03 -11.76 -62.59
C SER A 1063 -4.25 -11.58 -61.66
N THR A 1064 -4.80 -10.37 -61.54
CA THR A 1064 -5.91 -10.07 -60.62
C THR A 1064 -7.20 -10.80 -61.04
N PRO A 1065 -7.84 -11.56 -60.13
CA PRO A 1065 -9.16 -12.15 -60.36
C PRO A 1065 -10.20 -11.12 -60.80
N ARG A 1066 -11.15 -11.53 -61.66
CA ARG A 1066 -12.17 -10.65 -62.25
C ARG A 1066 -12.89 -9.78 -61.21
N ASP A 1067 -13.28 -10.39 -60.08
CA ASP A 1067 -14.09 -9.72 -59.05
C ASP A 1067 -13.32 -8.60 -58.35
N ILE A 1068 -12.03 -8.83 -58.06
CA ILE A 1068 -11.14 -7.81 -57.50
C ILE A 1068 -10.91 -6.68 -58.49
N ARG A 1069 -10.73 -7.01 -59.78
CA ARG A 1069 -10.55 -6.00 -60.83
C ARG A 1069 -11.77 -5.09 -60.96
N VAL A 1070 -12.98 -5.63 -60.80
CA VAL A 1070 -14.23 -4.84 -60.74
C VAL A 1070 -14.18 -3.86 -59.58
N VAL A 1071 -13.82 -4.31 -58.38
CA VAL A 1071 -13.69 -3.44 -57.19
C VAL A 1071 -12.63 -2.35 -57.39
N GLY A 1072 -11.47 -2.71 -57.96
CA GLY A 1072 -10.41 -1.74 -58.28
C GLY A 1072 -10.87 -0.67 -59.27
N LEU A 1073 -11.56 -1.06 -60.35
CA LEU A 1073 -12.11 -0.13 -61.34
C LEU A 1073 -13.21 0.77 -60.76
N HIS A 1074 -14.07 0.22 -59.89
CA HIS A 1074 -15.10 0.97 -59.20
C HIS A 1074 -14.51 1.98 -58.20
N ALA A 1075 -13.52 1.56 -57.40
CA ALA A 1075 -12.78 2.45 -56.50
C ALA A 1075 -12.06 3.56 -57.27
N MET A 1076 -11.45 3.26 -58.42
CA MET A 1076 -10.84 4.26 -59.32
C MET A 1076 -11.88 5.28 -59.81
N ALA A 1077 -13.04 4.81 -60.28
CA ALA A 1077 -14.11 5.70 -60.71
C ALA A 1077 -14.60 6.62 -59.57
N ARG A 1078 -14.76 6.09 -58.35
CA ARG A 1078 -15.14 6.88 -57.17
C ARG A 1078 -14.06 7.90 -56.78
N ALA A 1079 -12.79 7.49 -56.77
CA ALA A 1079 -11.67 8.37 -56.47
C ALA A 1079 -11.61 9.55 -57.44
N LEU A 1080 -11.69 9.29 -58.75
CA LEU A 1080 -11.67 10.32 -59.79
C LEU A 1080 -12.90 11.24 -59.70
N ALA A 1081 -14.09 10.68 -59.50
CA ALA A 1081 -15.31 11.46 -59.29
C ALA A 1081 -15.23 12.35 -58.03
N GLY A 1082 -14.65 11.84 -56.95
CA GLY A 1082 -14.43 12.60 -55.70
C GLY A 1082 -13.46 13.78 -55.86
N GLN A 1083 -12.52 13.69 -56.80
CA GLN A 1083 -11.63 14.79 -57.18
C GLN A 1083 -12.27 15.77 -58.18
N GLY A 1084 -13.53 15.57 -58.58
CA GLY A 1084 -14.21 16.37 -59.62
C GLY A 1084 -13.84 15.98 -61.06
N ARG A 1085 -13.05 14.91 -61.24
CA ARG A 1085 -12.59 14.42 -62.56
C ARG A 1085 -13.61 13.43 -63.16
N HIS A 1086 -14.87 13.87 -63.30
CA HIS A 1086 -15.99 13.00 -63.72
C HIS A 1086 -15.81 12.40 -65.13
N VAL A 1087 -15.20 13.14 -66.06
CA VAL A 1087 -14.91 12.66 -67.41
C VAL A 1087 -13.92 11.50 -67.38
N ASP A 1088 -12.90 11.59 -66.53
CA ASP A 1088 -11.89 10.53 -66.35
C ASP A 1088 -12.48 9.32 -65.61
N ALA A 1089 -13.43 9.55 -64.69
CA ALA A 1089 -14.09 8.51 -63.90
C ALA A 1089 -15.00 7.59 -64.74
N HIS A 1090 -15.69 8.16 -65.74
CA HIS A 1090 -16.73 7.47 -66.51
C HIS A 1090 -16.23 6.20 -67.26
N PRO A 1091 -15.07 6.19 -67.95
CA PRO A 1091 -14.51 4.99 -68.56
C PRO A 1091 -14.29 3.84 -67.57
N TYR A 1092 -13.82 4.13 -66.36
CA TYR A 1092 -13.58 3.11 -65.32
C TYR A 1092 -14.89 2.55 -64.76
N ALA A 1093 -15.90 3.40 -64.51
CA ALA A 1093 -17.22 2.95 -64.08
C ALA A 1093 -17.90 2.08 -65.14
N LYS A 1094 -17.80 2.48 -66.42
CA LYS A 1094 -18.34 1.72 -67.56
C LYS A 1094 -17.65 0.37 -67.72
N GLU A 1095 -16.32 0.32 -67.57
CA GLU A 1095 -15.58 -0.94 -67.64
C GLU A 1095 -15.89 -1.86 -66.44
N ALA A 1096 -16.01 -1.31 -65.23
CA ALA A 1096 -16.48 -2.06 -64.07
C ALA A 1096 -17.87 -2.68 -64.32
N ALA A 1097 -18.80 -1.90 -64.88
CA ALA A 1097 -20.16 -2.37 -65.21
C ALA A 1097 -20.14 -3.45 -66.30
N ARG A 1098 -19.29 -3.30 -67.32
CA ARG A 1098 -19.10 -4.29 -68.39
C ARG A 1098 -18.62 -5.64 -67.85
N LEU A 1099 -17.78 -5.62 -66.82
CA LEU A 1099 -17.29 -6.81 -66.14
C LEU A 1099 -18.33 -7.47 -65.22
N GLY A 1100 -19.54 -6.89 -65.07
CA GLY A 1100 -20.69 -7.51 -64.44
C GLY A 1100 -20.55 -7.69 -62.92
N PRO A 1101 -20.57 -6.59 -62.12
CA PRO A 1101 -20.60 -6.68 -60.66
C PRO A 1101 -21.87 -7.40 -60.18
N ASN A 1102 -21.81 -8.04 -59.02
CA ASN A 1102 -22.95 -8.66 -58.35
C ASN A 1102 -23.19 -8.05 -56.96
N GLY A 1103 -24.37 -8.30 -56.38
CA GLY A 1103 -24.72 -7.90 -55.02
C GLY A 1103 -24.63 -6.39 -54.77
N GLU A 1104 -24.06 -6.01 -53.63
CA GLU A 1104 -23.94 -4.63 -53.15
C GLU A 1104 -23.06 -3.76 -54.06
N VAL A 1105 -21.98 -4.32 -54.62
CA VAL A 1105 -21.08 -3.62 -55.55
C VAL A 1105 -21.80 -3.17 -56.82
N ALA A 1106 -22.78 -3.95 -57.30
CA ALA A 1106 -23.58 -3.56 -58.46
C ALA A 1106 -24.48 -2.36 -58.17
N ALA A 1107 -25.16 -2.36 -57.03
CA ALA A 1107 -26.01 -1.25 -56.60
C ALA A 1107 -25.18 0.03 -56.36
N GLU A 1108 -24.04 -0.11 -55.67
CA GLU A 1108 -23.11 0.97 -55.41
C GLU A 1108 -22.47 1.54 -56.69
N LEU A 1109 -22.21 0.69 -57.69
CA LEU A 1109 -21.69 1.13 -58.99
C LEU A 1109 -22.73 1.91 -59.79
N ILE A 1110 -24.00 1.50 -59.75
CA ILE A 1110 -25.11 2.25 -60.38
C ILE A 1110 -25.18 3.66 -59.77
N GLU A 1111 -25.19 3.75 -58.43
CA GLU A 1111 -25.18 5.04 -57.74
C GLU A 1111 -23.95 5.88 -58.14
N THR A 1112 -22.79 5.25 -58.23
CA THR A 1112 -21.56 5.92 -58.66
C THR A 1112 -21.67 6.45 -60.10
N MET A 1113 -22.26 5.67 -61.01
CA MET A 1113 -22.50 6.06 -62.39
C MET A 1113 -23.44 7.26 -62.47
N ASP A 1114 -24.55 7.23 -61.74
CA ASP A 1114 -25.54 8.31 -61.68
C ASP A 1114 -24.91 9.61 -61.17
N ARG A 1115 -24.08 9.52 -60.12
CA ARG A 1115 -23.33 10.68 -59.59
C ARG A 1115 -22.28 11.20 -60.56
N ILE A 1116 -21.58 10.33 -61.28
CA ILE A 1116 -20.62 10.75 -62.32
C ILE A 1116 -21.34 11.52 -63.43
N ILE A 1117 -22.50 11.02 -63.89
CA ILE A 1117 -23.32 11.70 -64.91
C ILE A 1117 -23.84 13.04 -64.39
N ALA A 1118 -24.29 13.08 -63.12
CA ALA A 1118 -24.76 14.29 -62.46
C ALA A 1118 -23.64 15.25 -62.01
N GLN A 1119 -22.37 14.91 -62.23
CA GLN A 1119 -21.19 15.66 -61.76
C GLN A 1119 -21.21 15.95 -60.25
N GLN A 1120 -21.65 14.97 -59.47
CA GLN A 1120 -21.74 15.04 -58.02
C GLN A 1120 -20.58 14.29 -57.37
N THR A 1121 -20.12 14.82 -56.24
CA THR A 1121 -19.15 14.12 -55.39
C THR A 1121 -19.77 12.85 -54.80
N PRO A 1122 -19.00 11.75 -54.72
CA PRO A 1122 -19.40 10.57 -53.97
C PRO A 1122 -19.61 10.88 -52.48
N PRO A 1123 -20.49 10.15 -51.78
CA PRO A 1123 -20.80 10.41 -50.39
C PRO A 1123 -19.62 10.04 -49.48
N THR A 1124 -19.27 10.94 -48.57
CA THR A 1124 -18.27 10.70 -47.51
C THR A 1124 -18.95 10.41 -46.18
N ARG A 1125 -18.37 9.51 -45.37
CA ARG A 1125 -18.80 9.19 -44.02
C ARG A 1125 -17.98 9.97 -43.01
N THR A 1126 -18.64 10.52 -42.00
CA THR A 1126 -17.97 11.12 -40.85
C THR A 1126 -17.50 10.03 -39.90
N SER A 1127 -16.26 10.14 -39.41
CA SER A 1127 -15.73 9.24 -38.38
C SER A 1127 -15.34 10.01 -37.12
N PRO A 1128 -15.72 9.55 -35.92
CA PRO A 1128 -15.20 10.10 -34.66
C PRO A 1128 -13.68 10.08 -34.59
N GLU A 1129 -13.03 9.13 -35.27
CA GLU A 1129 -11.57 9.03 -35.29
C GLU A 1129 -10.88 10.17 -36.07
N LEU A 1130 -11.63 10.89 -36.90
CA LEU A 1130 -11.16 12.08 -37.64
C LEU A 1130 -11.63 13.39 -37.00
N SER A 1131 -12.26 13.33 -35.82
CA SER A 1131 -12.67 14.53 -35.09
C SER A 1131 -11.46 15.35 -34.62
N MET A 1132 -11.65 16.65 -34.42
CA MET A 1132 -10.60 17.53 -33.89
C MET A 1132 -10.13 17.09 -32.50
N ASP A 1133 -11.04 16.59 -31.66
CA ASP A 1133 -10.72 16.03 -30.34
C ASP A 1133 -9.78 14.83 -30.48
N ARG A 1134 -10.10 13.90 -31.39
CA ARG A 1134 -9.25 12.73 -31.64
C ARG A 1134 -7.89 13.13 -32.19
N GLN A 1135 -7.86 14.09 -33.11
CA GLN A 1135 -6.61 14.62 -33.65
C GLN A 1135 -5.75 15.24 -32.54
N ALA A 1136 -6.33 16.01 -31.62
CA ALA A 1136 -5.61 16.56 -30.48
C ALA A 1136 -4.99 15.46 -29.58
N PHE A 1137 -5.72 14.37 -29.32
CA PHE A 1137 -5.16 13.22 -28.60
C PHE A 1137 -4.10 12.45 -29.40
N ALA A 1138 -4.23 12.37 -30.73
CA ALA A 1138 -3.23 11.76 -31.59
C ALA A 1138 -1.93 12.60 -31.62
N ASP A 1139 -2.05 13.92 -31.64
CA ASP A 1139 -0.91 14.84 -31.52
C ASP A 1139 -0.25 14.74 -30.13
N LEU A 1140 -1.03 14.52 -29.08
CA LEU A 1140 -0.51 14.23 -27.73
C LEU A 1140 0.24 12.90 -27.69
N GLU A 1141 -0.33 11.83 -28.27
CA GLU A 1141 0.29 10.50 -28.36
C GLU A 1141 1.59 10.55 -29.21
N ALA A 1142 1.63 11.41 -30.23
CA ALA A 1142 2.81 11.65 -31.07
C ALA A 1142 3.85 12.59 -30.44
N GLY A 1143 3.60 13.14 -29.25
CA GLY A 1143 4.52 14.03 -28.55
C GLY A 1143 4.61 15.46 -29.11
N LYS A 1144 3.59 15.93 -29.83
CA LYS A 1144 3.52 17.31 -30.38
C LYS A 1144 2.98 18.30 -29.34
N PHE A 1145 3.63 18.38 -28.18
CA PHE A 1145 3.12 19.12 -27.03
C PHE A 1145 2.94 20.62 -27.31
N ASP A 1146 3.90 21.26 -27.99
CA ASP A 1146 3.87 22.70 -28.26
C ASP A 1146 2.66 23.15 -29.09
N GLN A 1147 2.14 22.28 -29.96
CA GLN A 1147 0.96 22.58 -30.78
C GLN A 1147 -0.35 22.56 -29.96
N LEU A 1148 -0.36 21.84 -28.83
CA LEU A 1148 -1.55 21.62 -28.02
C LEU A 1148 -1.66 22.60 -26.86
N THR A 1149 -0.56 23.11 -26.32
CA THR A 1149 -0.56 23.97 -25.13
C THR A 1149 -1.43 25.23 -25.31
N SER A 1150 -1.46 25.81 -26.51
CA SER A 1150 -2.30 26.97 -26.83
C SER A 1150 -3.80 26.66 -26.87
N ALA A 1151 -4.19 25.39 -26.95
CA ALA A 1151 -5.58 24.97 -27.06
C ALA A 1151 -6.29 24.78 -25.71
N ILE A 1152 -5.66 25.19 -24.59
CA ILE A 1152 -6.21 25.04 -23.24
C ILE A 1152 -7.54 25.78 -23.03
N THR A 1153 -7.82 26.83 -23.81
CA THR A 1153 -9.06 27.60 -23.79
C THR A 1153 -10.10 27.10 -24.79
N SER A 1154 -9.87 25.95 -25.43
CA SER A 1154 -10.80 25.38 -26.42
C SER A 1154 -12.20 25.18 -25.82
N PRO A 1155 -13.27 25.46 -26.57
CA PRO A 1155 -14.63 25.15 -26.12
C PRO A 1155 -14.88 23.63 -26.04
N SER A 1156 -14.09 22.80 -26.74
CA SER A 1156 -14.13 21.35 -26.60
C SER A 1156 -13.39 20.91 -25.34
N TRP A 1157 -14.05 20.09 -24.52
CA TRP A 1157 -13.44 19.48 -23.34
C TRP A 1157 -12.41 18.40 -23.71
N GLY A 1158 -12.62 17.66 -24.80
CA GLY A 1158 -11.63 16.70 -25.30
C GLY A 1158 -10.31 17.38 -25.66
N ILE A 1159 -10.36 18.47 -26.43
CA ILE A 1159 -9.17 19.26 -26.78
C ILE A 1159 -8.56 19.91 -25.53
N THR A 1160 -9.37 20.49 -24.64
CA THR A 1160 -8.86 21.09 -23.38
C THR A 1160 -8.14 20.04 -22.53
N ARG A 1161 -8.66 18.82 -22.46
CA ARG A 1161 -8.02 17.71 -21.73
C ARG A 1161 -6.69 17.29 -22.36
N ALA A 1162 -6.63 17.18 -23.69
CA ALA A 1162 -5.39 16.90 -24.42
C ALA A 1162 -4.35 18.02 -24.22
N ALA A 1163 -4.78 19.27 -24.27
CA ALA A 1163 -3.94 20.45 -24.02
C ALA A 1163 -3.39 20.45 -22.59
N LEU A 1164 -4.24 20.18 -21.58
CA LEU A 1164 -3.78 20.10 -20.19
C LEU A 1164 -2.73 19.00 -20.00
N ALA A 1165 -2.93 17.84 -20.61
CA ALA A 1165 -1.95 16.76 -20.63
C ALA A 1165 -0.61 17.20 -21.24
N ALA A 1166 -0.65 17.92 -22.36
CA ALA A 1166 0.54 18.44 -23.02
C ALA A 1166 1.28 19.47 -22.15
N CYS A 1167 0.56 20.28 -21.37
CA CYS A 1167 1.17 21.22 -20.44
C CYS A 1167 1.98 20.53 -19.33
N GLU A 1168 1.62 19.30 -18.93
CA GLU A 1168 2.35 18.52 -17.91
C GLU A 1168 3.72 18.00 -18.39
N PHE A 1169 3.94 17.93 -19.70
CA PHE A 1169 5.23 17.52 -20.25
C PHE A 1169 6.33 18.38 -19.62
N ARG A 1170 7.39 17.77 -19.07
CA ARG A 1170 8.56 18.47 -18.52
C ARG A 1170 9.73 18.42 -19.48
N THR A 1171 10.26 19.59 -19.86
CA THR A 1171 11.45 19.72 -20.70
C THR A 1171 12.73 19.36 -19.92
N LEU A 1172 13.89 19.38 -20.58
CA LEU A 1172 15.15 19.00 -19.93
C LEU A 1172 15.56 19.99 -18.83
N ASP A 1173 15.36 21.29 -19.05
CA ASP A 1173 15.55 22.36 -18.07
C ASP A 1173 14.59 22.28 -16.88
N GLU A 1174 13.45 21.59 -17.04
CA GLU A 1174 12.46 21.37 -15.99
C GLU A 1174 12.66 20.05 -15.22
N SER A 1175 13.75 19.31 -15.48
CA SER A 1175 13.98 17.98 -14.89
C SER A 1175 14.10 18.01 -13.35
N GLY A 1176 14.47 19.15 -12.78
CA GLY A 1176 14.59 19.37 -11.33
C GLY A 1176 13.32 19.89 -10.65
N ILE A 1177 12.29 20.30 -11.40
CA ILE A 1177 11.06 20.85 -10.82
C ILE A 1177 9.92 19.81 -10.87
N PRO A 1178 9.11 19.67 -9.79
CA PRO A 1178 8.02 18.68 -9.77
C PRO A 1178 6.90 18.97 -10.76
N VAL A 1179 6.60 20.25 -11.01
CA VAL A 1179 5.51 20.72 -11.88
C VAL A 1179 6.00 21.90 -12.70
N ALA A 1180 5.79 21.86 -14.02
CA ALA A 1180 6.11 22.98 -14.91
C ALA A 1180 5.18 24.18 -14.65
N PRO A 1181 5.67 25.43 -14.71
CA PRO A 1181 4.83 26.62 -14.51
C PRO A 1181 3.60 26.66 -15.43
N ARG A 1182 3.79 26.31 -16.72
CA ARG A 1182 2.70 26.21 -17.70
C ARG A 1182 1.62 25.20 -17.32
N ALA A 1183 2.00 24.09 -16.68
CA ALA A 1183 1.05 23.06 -16.24
C ALA A 1183 0.19 23.60 -15.11
N LEU A 1184 0.79 24.35 -14.20
CA LEU A 1184 0.08 24.97 -13.10
C LEU A 1184 -0.91 26.05 -13.58
N ASP A 1185 -0.48 26.94 -14.48
CA ASP A 1185 -1.34 27.97 -15.05
C ASP A 1185 -2.54 27.34 -15.80
N ALA A 1186 -2.27 26.32 -16.61
CA ALA A 1186 -3.30 25.55 -17.29
C ALA A 1186 -4.26 24.84 -16.31
N ALA A 1187 -3.73 24.26 -15.24
CA ALA A 1187 -4.54 23.60 -14.21
C ALA A 1187 -5.49 24.60 -13.54
N VAL A 1188 -5.02 25.78 -13.14
CA VAL A 1188 -5.86 26.83 -12.55
C VAL A 1188 -6.98 27.25 -13.51
N ALA A 1189 -6.67 27.48 -14.78
CA ALA A 1189 -7.65 27.84 -15.80
C ALA A 1189 -8.72 26.74 -15.99
N VAL A 1190 -8.30 25.47 -16.03
CA VAL A 1190 -9.22 24.32 -16.17
C VAL A 1190 -10.09 24.15 -14.93
N LEU A 1191 -9.53 24.29 -13.71
CA LEU A 1191 -10.30 24.19 -12.48
C LEU A 1191 -11.45 25.21 -12.46
N GLY A 1192 -11.18 26.48 -12.82
CA GLY A 1192 -12.20 27.53 -12.89
C GLY A 1192 -13.33 27.22 -13.88
N ARG A 1193 -13.03 26.61 -15.04
CA ARG A 1193 -14.03 26.31 -16.07
C ARG A 1193 -14.82 25.01 -15.84
N THR A 1194 -14.31 24.09 -15.04
CA THR A 1194 -14.88 22.74 -14.83
C THR A 1194 -15.75 22.61 -13.58
N VAL A 1195 -16.01 23.72 -12.89
CA VAL A 1195 -16.84 23.76 -11.69
C VAL A 1195 -18.24 23.18 -11.96
N GLY A 1196 -18.64 22.18 -11.18
CA GLY A 1196 -19.95 21.52 -11.31
C GLY A 1196 -20.11 20.64 -12.55
N ALA A 1197 -19.06 20.50 -13.39
CA ALA A 1197 -19.17 19.75 -14.62
C ALA A 1197 -19.33 18.24 -14.36
N THR A 1198 -20.27 17.63 -15.09
CA THR A 1198 -20.55 16.19 -15.10
C THR A 1198 -20.22 15.53 -16.44
N HIS A 1199 -19.81 16.33 -17.45
CA HIS A 1199 -19.28 15.79 -18.70
C HIS A 1199 -17.99 14.99 -18.42
N PRO A 1200 -17.83 13.75 -18.93
CA PRO A 1200 -16.68 12.91 -18.63
C PRO A 1200 -15.32 13.57 -18.86
N ASP A 1201 -15.12 14.22 -20.02
CA ASP A 1201 -13.85 14.90 -20.32
C ASP A 1201 -13.56 16.09 -19.42
N ALA A 1202 -14.59 16.86 -19.04
CA ALA A 1202 -14.44 17.99 -18.12
C ALA A 1202 -14.07 17.51 -16.72
N ALA A 1203 -14.72 16.43 -16.25
CA ALA A 1203 -14.40 15.82 -14.95
C ALA A 1203 -12.98 15.21 -14.93
N LEU A 1204 -12.55 14.56 -16.02
CA LEU A 1204 -11.19 14.04 -16.14
C LEU A 1204 -10.14 15.16 -16.20
N ALA A 1205 -10.42 16.23 -16.96
CA ALA A 1205 -9.56 17.41 -16.98
C ALA A 1205 -9.46 18.05 -15.58
N ARG A 1206 -10.58 18.13 -14.84
CA ARG A 1206 -10.61 18.62 -13.45
C ARG A 1206 -9.74 17.77 -12.52
N ILE A 1207 -9.91 16.44 -12.54
CA ILE A 1207 -9.14 15.51 -11.70
C ILE A 1207 -7.64 15.63 -11.98
N ARG A 1208 -7.27 15.73 -13.25
CA ARG A 1208 -5.88 15.96 -13.68
C ARG A 1208 -5.35 17.31 -13.19
N ALA A 1209 -6.13 18.38 -13.33
CA ALA A 1209 -5.76 19.70 -12.84
C ALA A 1209 -5.59 19.73 -11.30
N LEU A 1210 -6.45 19.04 -10.55
CA LEU A 1210 -6.27 18.85 -9.10
C LEU A 1210 -4.95 18.14 -8.80
N ARG A 1211 -4.63 17.05 -9.50
CA ARG A 1211 -3.34 16.34 -9.32
C ARG A 1211 -2.13 17.23 -9.61
N ILE A 1212 -2.17 18.05 -10.66
CA ILE A 1212 -1.09 19.01 -10.99
C ILE A 1212 -0.92 20.02 -9.84
N ARG A 1213 -2.01 20.63 -9.39
CA ARG A 1213 -2.03 21.56 -8.25
C ARG A 1213 -1.47 20.90 -6.98
N ASP A 1214 -1.88 19.68 -6.70
CA ASP A 1214 -1.47 18.98 -5.49
C ASP A 1214 0.01 18.62 -5.56
N ASN A 1215 0.53 18.24 -6.73
CA ASN A 1215 1.96 18.05 -6.95
C ASN A 1215 2.76 19.36 -6.79
N ALA A 1216 2.16 20.52 -7.08
CA ALA A 1216 2.82 21.81 -6.92
C ALA A 1216 2.88 22.27 -5.46
N PHE A 1217 1.76 22.17 -4.73
CA PHE A 1217 1.64 22.79 -3.39
C PHE A 1217 1.61 21.81 -2.23
N ILE A 1218 0.99 20.63 -2.40
CA ILE A 1218 0.76 19.68 -1.31
C ILE A 1218 1.85 18.61 -1.27
N GLN A 1219 2.27 18.12 -2.44
CA GLN A 1219 3.32 17.11 -2.67
C GLN A 1219 3.10 15.83 -1.86
N ILE A 1220 1.92 15.20 -2.05
CA ILE A 1220 1.57 13.93 -1.38
C ILE A 1220 2.58 12.82 -1.72
N ASP A 1221 2.91 12.69 -3.02
CA ASP A 1221 3.98 11.87 -3.58
C ASP A 1221 4.56 12.66 -4.75
N ALA A 1222 5.53 13.53 -4.45
CA ALA A 1222 6.07 14.47 -5.43
C ALA A 1222 6.62 13.72 -6.67
N PRO A 1223 6.33 14.19 -7.90
CA PRO A 1223 6.97 13.65 -9.09
C PRO A 1223 8.49 13.59 -8.91
N PRO A 1224 9.14 12.44 -9.19
CA PRO A 1224 10.57 12.33 -9.06
C PRO A 1224 11.27 13.29 -10.02
N PRO A 1225 12.51 13.70 -9.71
CA PRO A 1225 13.31 14.43 -10.68
C PRO A 1225 13.52 13.54 -11.91
N LEU A 1226 13.71 14.14 -13.09
CA LEU A 1226 13.89 13.40 -14.35
C LEU A 1226 15.36 13.27 -14.75
N GLY A 1227 15.69 12.18 -15.44
CA GLY A 1227 17.02 11.94 -16.00
C GLY A 1227 17.13 12.39 -17.46
N THR A 1228 18.18 11.92 -18.14
CA THR A 1228 18.37 12.19 -19.57
C THR A 1228 17.25 11.57 -20.40
N ARG A 1229 16.59 12.38 -21.24
CA ARG A 1229 15.50 11.93 -22.13
C ARG A 1229 16.07 11.16 -23.32
N TYR A 1230 15.60 9.93 -23.51
CA TYR A 1230 15.82 9.21 -24.77
C TYR A 1230 14.97 9.82 -25.88
N THR A 1231 15.60 10.18 -27.00
CA THR A 1231 14.84 10.42 -28.25
C THR A 1231 14.23 9.11 -28.75
N TRP A 1232 13.22 9.20 -29.60
CA TRP A 1232 12.64 8.02 -30.24
C TRP A 1232 13.69 7.18 -30.97
N GLU A 1233 14.55 7.84 -31.76
CA GLU A 1233 15.59 7.16 -32.56
C GLU A 1233 16.68 6.51 -31.69
N ASP A 1234 17.09 7.16 -30.60
CA ASP A 1234 18.02 6.58 -29.64
C ASP A 1234 17.41 5.34 -28.97
N PHE A 1235 16.13 5.43 -28.58
CA PHE A 1235 15.40 4.31 -28.02
C PHE A 1235 15.28 3.16 -29.02
N GLU A 1236 14.85 3.39 -30.26
CA GLU A 1236 14.73 2.35 -31.29
C GLU A 1236 16.06 1.63 -31.51
N ARG A 1237 17.14 2.40 -31.66
CA ARG A 1237 18.47 1.85 -31.88
C ARG A 1237 18.91 0.98 -30.70
N ALA A 1238 18.80 1.48 -29.48
CA ALA A 1238 19.18 0.75 -28.28
C ALA A 1238 18.29 -0.47 -28.02
N TYR A 1239 16.99 -0.37 -28.30
CA TYR A 1239 16.04 -1.47 -28.19
C TYR A 1239 16.37 -2.58 -29.19
N MET A 1240 16.54 -2.26 -30.48
CA MET A 1240 16.86 -3.23 -31.52
C MET A 1240 18.24 -3.87 -31.31
N GLU A 1241 19.21 -3.12 -30.79
CA GLU A 1241 20.52 -3.67 -30.44
C GLU A 1241 20.41 -4.75 -29.34
N ARG A 1242 19.57 -4.51 -28.32
CA ARG A 1242 19.32 -5.47 -27.24
C ARG A 1242 18.46 -6.65 -27.70
N ASP A 1243 17.44 -6.39 -28.51
CA ASP A 1243 16.48 -7.39 -28.99
C ASP A 1243 17.15 -8.44 -29.91
N ARG A 1244 18.13 -8.01 -30.73
CA ARG A 1244 18.92 -8.91 -31.59
C ARG A 1244 19.86 -9.84 -30.82
N ARG A 1245 20.13 -9.59 -29.54
CA ARG A 1245 21.03 -10.45 -28.76
C ARG A 1245 20.32 -11.78 -28.45
N PRO A 1246 21.00 -12.93 -28.61
CA PRO A 1246 20.39 -14.23 -28.36
C PRO A 1246 19.85 -14.28 -26.93
N HIS A 1247 18.53 -14.43 -26.82
CA HIS A 1247 17.85 -14.55 -25.54
C HIS A 1247 18.34 -15.82 -24.87
N ARG A 1248 19.12 -15.71 -23.79
CA ARG A 1248 19.20 -16.83 -22.83
C ARG A 1248 17.78 -16.98 -22.27
N PRO A 1249 17.17 -18.18 -22.30
CA PRO A 1249 15.87 -18.39 -21.67
C PRO A 1249 16.04 -18.13 -20.18
N SER A 1250 15.71 -16.92 -19.75
CA SER A 1250 15.75 -16.55 -18.34
C SER A 1250 14.60 -17.30 -17.69
N ALA A 1251 14.90 -18.12 -16.69
CA ALA A 1251 13.89 -18.65 -15.79
C ALA A 1251 13.01 -17.47 -15.32
N LEU A 1252 11.77 -17.46 -15.80
CA LEU A 1252 10.66 -16.73 -15.23
C LEU A 1252 10.65 -17.05 -13.73
N LEU A 1253 10.94 -16.08 -12.86
CA LEU A 1253 10.47 -15.97 -11.47
C LEU A 1253 11.08 -14.73 -10.76
N SER A 1254 10.19 -13.92 -10.19
CA SER A 1254 10.31 -13.10 -8.96
C SER A 1254 11.45 -12.08 -8.72
N TYR A 1255 12.17 -11.56 -9.71
CA TYR A 1255 13.20 -10.51 -9.44
C TYR A 1255 12.66 -9.07 -9.25
N ALA A 1256 11.35 -8.86 -9.34
CA ALA A 1256 10.72 -7.54 -9.20
C ALA A 1256 9.98 -7.39 -7.86
N ARG A 1257 10.73 -7.22 -6.77
CA ARG A 1257 10.52 -6.21 -5.71
C ARG A 1257 11.59 -6.31 -4.62
#